data_AF-A0A229UNX8-F1
#
_entry.id   AF-A0A229UNX8-F1
#
_cell.length_a   1.000
_cell.length_b   1.000
_cell.length_c   1.000
_cell.angle_alpha   90.00
_cell.angle_beta   90.00
_cell.angle_gamma   90.00
#
_symmetry.space_group_name_H-M   'P 1'
#
loop_
_entity.id
_entity.type
_entity.pdbx_description
1 polymer ?
#
loop_
_entity_poly.entity_id
_entity_poly.type
_entity_poly.pdbx_seq_one_letter_code
_entity_poly.pdbx_strand_id
1 'polypeptide(L)'
;MKKSVAVLLLVVLLASVAGFYVVQQKEMLTKNPFERELFFESLSRVVADSHDNLYMIDNTKKTIRKLSPDGTIVYSIQSGEEGIYRFNDVAADDDGSLYVVRALMDTYDIEVKTEQLIRYNPDGSFDKVLFEQNYSDPKQKRYRVGGVKAPAAAGGEVHFFLDELGKVTLYRIASVGTSPVPVYSVQLPAGKVLAGVDGVTPGQIYYTTRSGEIYRAGLDGGSTLVYPLPGIDRTRRNFPESLHLDPQGRLLFVDYNSLSVNRLDPKEPYVLEELVSQQKAALAGVTLTFFKTDISLTHTGDLLIAEDGQIAKRLPNGAFGASISSGKYDSAFRSRLWFVWVAAAVGSLLLLYAVKLLYYNIMQRRVPLMMKQIIVCVPIIAASMILLSVVIYNNFVDKMDEETVSELKLLASNGANLIDGNLLERIESPAEYQGGTYSLFRSKLDSVFYRPGSIENQGFYKAIYKVENGDIYRILEDDDEMHMFNPFPKTPQNTLVISQGSIESDKWNDDTGEWKYGIAPIFNSAGKIVGVFEASKNMEGIMAHRRAVQQTVMQNIVLFSAGIVVVFIIMTYILLSSIRKLRDSVGEIAKGNWDTVVQIHTRDEVSDLGDSFNVMAAHIRDYIARLEKFNQAYYRFVPQQFLRLLHKETILDVRLGDQVEENMSTLVCNIRGFYLMSKRLTPEQNFNFVNSFLKRFGPYIRKHQGTVNKYLGPGFMALFPGVGDEALNACIDIRKELSIYNMHRGESGYAPVDLGIGLHKGPLRLGIIGEEQRLENNIISDHVNLATLLEKLTAPLGASILITDSVVESLTDASAFQYRNLGLIRAEGLEEPLHLYDVYQGDPDTIRALKEKTKARFEEAVMLYQVGRFYDAREAFLMVIKQNRQDKAAQLYFYVCDEYFQSGTTKDWNGTLSVS
;
A
#
# COMPACT_ATOMS: atom_id res chain seq x y z
N MET A 1 -20.47 -0.26 4.71
CA MET A 1 -19.27 -0.46 3.87
C MET A 1 -18.58 0.86 3.50
N LYS A 2 -19.28 1.81 2.85
CA LYS A 2 -18.72 3.12 2.47
C LYS A 2 -18.37 4.03 3.67
N LYS A 3 -19.18 4.04 4.74
CA LYS A 3 -19.00 4.97 5.88
C LYS A 3 -17.67 4.81 6.62
N SER A 4 -17.27 3.62 7.06
CA SER A 4 -16.02 3.43 7.84
C SER A 4 -14.74 3.60 7.01
N VAL A 5 -14.76 3.27 5.71
CA VAL A 5 -13.64 3.57 4.80
C VAL A 5 -13.57 5.06 4.49
N ALA A 6 -14.72 5.72 4.28
CA ALA A 6 -14.78 7.17 4.11
C ALA A 6 -14.29 7.92 5.36
N VAL A 7 -14.62 7.44 6.56
CA VAL A 7 -14.10 8.00 7.83
C VAL A 7 -12.59 7.83 7.92
N LEU A 8 -12.04 6.65 7.60
CA LEU A 8 -10.58 6.46 7.59
C LEU A 8 -9.89 7.38 6.57
N LEU A 9 -10.40 7.46 5.33
CA LEU A 9 -9.85 8.33 4.29
C LEU A 9 -9.93 9.81 4.69
N LEU A 10 -11.03 10.22 5.31
CA LEU A 10 -11.19 11.58 5.83
C LEU A 10 -10.19 11.87 6.95
N VAL A 11 -10.02 10.94 7.91
CA VAL A 11 -9.05 11.09 9.01
C VAL A 11 -7.62 11.17 8.48
N VAL A 12 -7.27 10.30 7.52
CA VAL A 12 -5.94 10.33 6.87
C VAL A 12 -5.76 11.64 6.10
N LEU A 13 -6.75 12.09 5.32
CA LEU A 13 -6.69 13.36 4.61
C LEU A 13 -6.48 14.54 5.57
N LEU A 14 -7.26 14.60 6.66
CA LEU A 14 -7.13 15.65 7.67
C LEU A 14 -5.77 15.60 8.37
N ALA A 15 -5.26 14.40 8.69
CA ALA A 15 -3.93 14.22 9.25
C ALA A 15 -2.83 14.66 8.26
N SER A 16 -3.00 14.38 6.97
CA SER A 16 -2.07 14.81 5.91
C SER A 16 -2.10 16.32 5.70
N VAL A 17 -3.27 16.96 5.74
CA VAL A 17 -3.40 18.42 5.64
C VAL A 17 -2.75 19.09 6.86
N ALA A 18 -3.05 18.60 8.08
CA ALA A 18 -2.41 19.09 9.29
C ALA A 18 -0.89 18.89 9.26
N GLY A 19 -0.43 17.71 8.84
CA GLY A 19 0.99 17.40 8.68
C GLY A 19 1.68 18.27 7.64
N PHE A 20 1.04 18.52 6.49
CA PHE A 20 1.58 19.41 5.46
C PHE A 20 1.72 20.86 5.97
N TYR A 21 0.70 21.36 6.68
CA TYR A 21 0.76 22.69 7.31
C TYR A 21 1.90 22.78 8.34
N VAL A 22 2.03 21.77 9.20
CA VAL A 22 3.11 21.63 10.20
C VAL A 22 4.49 21.61 9.51
N VAL A 23 4.64 20.87 8.41
CA VAL A 23 5.91 20.79 7.65
C VAL A 23 6.28 22.13 7.02
N GLN A 24 5.31 22.87 6.48
CA GLN A 24 5.57 24.22 5.96
C GLN A 24 6.00 25.20 7.06
N GLN A 25 5.60 24.97 8.31
CA GLN A 25 5.92 25.81 9.47
C GLN A 25 6.89 25.12 10.44
N LYS A 26 7.77 24.25 9.93
CA LYS A 26 8.68 23.42 10.75
C LYS A 26 9.53 24.21 11.74
N GLU A 27 9.92 25.44 11.40
CA GLU A 27 10.72 26.32 12.28
C GLU A 27 9.93 26.83 13.49
N MET A 28 8.60 26.88 13.42
CA MET A 28 7.77 27.24 14.56
C MET A 28 7.60 26.06 15.54
N LEU A 29 7.73 24.82 15.09
CA LEU A 29 7.63 23.64 15.95
C LEU A 29 8.82 23.45 16.90
N THR A 30 9.96 24.06 16.61
CA THR A 30 11.10 24.06 17.53
C THR A 30 10.94 25.09 18.65
N LYS A 31 9.97 26.02 18.54
CA LYS A 31 9.72 27.07 19.52
C LYS A 31 8.63 26.66 20.51
N ASN A 32 8.81 27.07 21.76
CA ASN A 32 7.85 26.79 22.83
C ASN A 32 6.58 27.66 22.64
N PRO A 33 5.36 27.08 22.55
CA PRO A 33 4.13 27.84 22.30
C PRO A 33 3.73 28.80 23.44
N PHE A 34 4.32 28.63 24.62
CA PHE A 34 4.09 29.50 25.78
C PHE A 34 5.11 30.63 25.90
N GLU A 35 6.15 30.62 25.06
CA GLU A 35 7.19 31.64 25.05
C GLU A 35 6.60 32.96 24.54
N ARG A 36 6.80 34.02 25.33
CA ARG A 36 6.24 35.35 25.04
C ARG A 36 7.28 36.33 24.53
N GLU A 37 8.54 36.06 24.83
CA GLU A 37 9.66 36.92 24.52
C GLU A 37 10.81 36.03 24.07
N LEU A 38 11.63 36.56 23.17
CA LEU A 38 12.87 35.94 22.73
C LEU A 38 14.01 36.65 23.42
N PHE A 39 14.78 35.94 24.23
CA PHE A 39 16.02 36.47 24.79
C PHE A 39 17.07 36.61 23.68
N PHE A 40 17.82 37.70 23.71
CA PHE A 40 18.90 37.90 22.75
C PHE A 40 20.08 37.00 23.12
N GLU A 41 20.72 36.44 22.10
CA GLU A 41 21.90 35.60 22.24
C GLU A 41 22.95 36.05 21.23
N SER A 42 24.20 36.16 21.66
CA SER A 42 25.33 36.53 20.79
C SER A 42 25.09 37.83 20.02
N LEU A 43 24.64 38.86 20.74
CA LEU A 43 24.41 40.18 20.19
C LEU A 43 25.73 40.82 19.76
N SER A 44 25.80 41.33 18.53
CA SER A 44 27.07 41.83 17.95
C SER A 44 27.01 43.26 17.43
N ARG A 45 25.84 43.73 16.98
CA ARG A 45 25.62 45.11 16.51
C ARG A 45 24.23 45.60 16.90
N VAL A 46 24.10 46.90 17.15
CA VAL A 46 22.80 47.57 17.29
C VAL A 46 22.82 48.94 16.61
N VAL A 47 21.77 49.27 15.86
CA VAL A 47 21.54 50.61 15.30
C VAL A 47 20.07 51.00 15.47
N ALA A 48 19.79 52.30 15.44
CA ALA A 48 18.42 52.83 15.48
C ALA A 48 18.11 53.62 14.19
N ASP A 49 16.85 53.60 13.76
CA ASP A 49 16.37 54.54 12.73
C ASP A 49 15.81 55.83 13.36
N SER A 50 15.34 56.73 12.50
CA SER A 50 14.70 58.02 12.88
C SER A 50 13.44 57.88 13.74
N HIS A 51 12.83 56.68 13.78
CA HIS A 51 11.63 56.37 14.55
C HIS A 51 11.94 55.58 15.83
N ASP A 52 13.22 55.51 16.23
CA ASP A 52 13.73 54.72 17.37
C ASP A 52 13.43 53.21 17.27
N ASN A 53 13.17 52.67 16.07
CA ASN A 53 13.18 51.22 15.89
C ASN A 53 14.63 50.74 15.99
N LEU A 54 14.84 49.65 16.73
CA LEU A 54 16.17 49.06 16.89
C LEU A 54 16.37 47.93 15.88
N TYR A 55 17.52 47.94 15.23
CA TYR A 55 17.98 46.87 14.37
C TYR A 55 19.22 46.27 14.99
N MET A 56 19.20 44.96 15.19
CA MET A 56 20.32 44.27 15.82
C MET A 56 20.73 43.04 15.05
N ILE A 57 22.02 42.75 15.09
CA ILE A 57 22.59 41.50 14.60
C ILE A 57 22.79 40.58 15.82
N ASP A 58 22.06 39.47 15.84
CA ASP A 58 22.08 38.47 16.90
C ASP A 58 22.19 37.03 16.34
N ASN A 59 22.11 36.04 17.24
CA ASN A 59 22.15 34.62 16.89
C ASN A 59 23.41 34.29 16.06
N THR A 60 24.56 34.67 16.60
CA THR A 60 25.87 34.36 16.01
C THR A 60 26.01 34.97 14.61
N LYS A 61 25.66 36.25 14.46
CA LYS A 61 25.66 36.99 13.19
C LYS A 61 24.76 36.41 12.09
N LYS A 62 23.81 35.52 12.40
CA LYS A 62 22.95 34.89 11.38
C LYS A 62 21.61 35.56 11.22
N THR A 63 21.20 36.38 12.18
CA THR A 63 19.88 37.00 12.18
C THR A 63 19.99 38.50 12.38
N ILE A 64 19.24 39.27 11.60
CA ILE A 64 18.93 40.66 11.90
C ILE A 64 17.52 40.73 12.44
N ARG A 65 17.30 41.42 13.56
CA ARG A 65 15.97 41.65 14.13
C ARG A 65 15.65 43.13 14.16
N LYS A 66 14.42 43.46 13.78
CA LYS A 66 13.82 44.78 14.01
C LYS A 66 12.94 44.73 15.24
N LEU A 67 13.20 45.60 16.21
CA LEU A 67 12.32 45.88 17.34
C LEU A 67 11.66 47.24 17.18
N SER A 68 10.37 47.33 17.48
CA SER A 68 9.71 48.61 17.70
C SER A 68 10.13 49.24 19.03
N PRO A 69 9.90 50.55 19.24
CA PRO A 69 10.31 51.25 20.46
C PRO A 69 9.76 50.68 21.78
N ASP A 70 8.66 49.91 21.73
CA ASP A 70 8.06 49.21 22.87
C ASP A 70 8.69 47.82 23.16
N GLY A 71 9.69 47.43 22.36
CA GLY A 71 10.42 46.16 22.46
C GLY A 71 9.76 44.98 21.74
N THR A 72 8.77 45.20 20.87
CA THR A 72 8.12 44.13 20.09
C THR A 72 8.92 43.79 18.83
N ILE A 73 9.11 42.49 18.54
CA ILE A 73 9.77 42.02 17.31
C ILE A 73 8.84 42.24 16.12
N VAL A 74 9.26 43.09 15.18
CA VAL A 74 8.50 43.41 13.96
C VAL A 74 8.75 42.37 12.87
N TYR A 75 10.03 42.09 12.58
CA TYR A 75 10.44 41.04 11.67
C TYR A 75 11.85 40.55 12.01
N SER A 76 12.27 39.45 11.37
CA SER A 76 13.64 38.95 11.44
C SER A 76 14.11 38.51 10.07
N ILE A 77 15.33 38.86 9.71
CA ILE A 77 15.99 38.50 8.44
C ILE A 77 17.04 37.45 8.74
N GLN A 78 17.00 36.33 8.00
CA GLN A 78 18.02 35.28 8.08
C GLN A 78 19.12 35.54 7.04
N SER A 79 20.37 35.23 7.39
CA SER A 79 21.54 35.43 6.53
C SER A 79 21.52 34.57 5.24
N GLY A 80 20.88 33.40 5.27
CA GLY A 80 20.65 32.50 4.13
C GLY A 80 20.32 31.06 4.56
N GLU A 81 19.98 30.18 3.60
CA GLU A 81 19.52 28.80 3.88
C GLU A 81 20.63 27.82 4.31
N GLU A 82 21.90 28.08 3.96
CA GLU A 82 23.01 27.13 4.18
C GLU A 82 23.90 27.45 5.40
N GLY A 83 23.59 28.49 6.19
CA GLY A 83 24.36 28.80 7.41
C GLY A 83 25.80 29.27 7.18
N ILE A 84 26.20 29.50 5.92
CA ILE A 84 27.54 29.99 5.51
C ILE A 84 27.61 31.51 5.38
N TYR A 85 26.49 32.23 5.56
CA TYR A 85 26.48 33.69 5.53
C TYR A 85 26.56 34.28 6.94
N ARG A 86 27.24 35.42 7.10
CA ARG A 86 27.33 36.19 8.35
C ARG A 86 27.00 37.65 8.09
N PHE A 87 26.20 38.26 8.95
CA PHE A 87 25.98 39.70 8.98
C PHE A 87 27.06 40.36 9.83
N ASN A 88 27.87 41.21 9.22
CA ASN A 88 29.01 41.85 9.88
C ASN A 88 28.70 43.27 10.33
N ASP A 89 27.82 43.96 9.61
CA ASP A 89 27.48 45.35 9.91
C ASP A 89 26.10 45.71 9.37
N VAL A 90 25.47 46.72 9.96
CA VAL A 90 24.13 47.19 9.59
C VAL A 90 24.00 48.69 9.79
N ALA A 91 23.32 49.36 8.87
CA ALA A 91 22.85 50.74 9.00
C ALA A 91 21.40 50.84 8.54
N ALA A 92 20.67 51.81 9.09
CA ALA A 92 19.30 52.13 8.68
C ALA A 92 19.26 53.57 8.14
N ASP A 93 18.42 53.81 7.13
CA ASP A 93 18.06 55.18 6.73
C ASP A 93 16.81 55.69 7.47
N ASP A 94 16.50 56.97 7.27
CA ASP A 94 15.35 57.63 7.90
C ASP A 94 14.00 57.03 7.49
N ASP A 95 13.93 56.35 6.34
CA ASP A 95 12.73 55.65 5.83
C ASP A 95 12.61 54.22 6.39
N GLY A 96 13.62 53.75 7.14
CA GLY A 96 13.69 52.42 7.74
C GLY A 96 14.20 51.32 6.81
N SER A 97 14.76 51.66 5.65
CA SER A 97 15.48 50.70 4.80
C SER A 97 16.81 50.33 5.45
N LEU A 98 17.23 49.07 5.30
CA LEU A 98 18.47 48.57 5.91
C LEU A 98 19.56 48.36 4.87
N TYR A 99 20.78 48.71 5.24
CA TYR A 99 22.01 48.51 4.49
C TYR A 99 22.91 47.59 5.30
N VAL A 100 23.12 46.39 4.79
CA VAL A 100 23.71 45.29 5.56
C VAL A 100 24.96 44.80 4.87
N VAL A 101 26.05 44.68 5.61
CA VAL A 101 27.26 43.98 5.15
C VAL A 101 27.10 42.50 5.47
N ARG A 102 27.01 41.68 4.43
CA ARG A 102 26.88 40.22 4.52
C ARG A 102 28.11 39.55 3.92
N ALA A 103 28.81 38.74 4.71
CA ALA A 103 29.92 37.91 4.26
C ALA A 103 29.44 36.49 3.91
N LEU A 104 29.94 35.95 2.81
CA LEU A 104 29.90 34.53 2.48
C LEU A 104 31.19 33.88 2.98
N MET A 105 31.05 32.91 3.87
CA MET A 105 32.15 32.16 4.45
C MET A 105 32.45 30.89 3.66
N ASP A 106 33.64 30.34 3.86
CA ASP A 106 33.98 29.00 3.38
C ASP A 106 33.23 27.90 4.16
N THR A 107 33.39 26.64 3.75
CA THR A 107 32.67 25.51 4.36
C THR A 107 33.04 25.27 5.83
N TYR A 108 34.12 25.87 6.31
CA TYR A 108 34.60 25.76 7.68
C TYR A 108 34.32 27.01 8.54
N ASP A 109 33.67 28.03 7.98
CA ASP A 109 33.34 29.28 8.66
C ASP A 109 34.56 30.08 9.16
N ILE A 110 35.66 30.04 8.41
CA ILE A 110 36.93 30.73 8.74
C ILE A 110 37.28 31.79 7.70
N GLU A 111 37.19 31.48 6.41
CA GLU A 111 37.61 32.40 5.34
C GLU A 111 36.42 33.13 4.75
N VAL A 112 36.57 34.43 4.52
CA VAL A 112 35.58 35.22 3.79
C VAL A 112 35.84 35.04 2.30
N LYS A 113 34.89 34.43 1.57
CA LYS A 113 34.98 34.25 0.10
C LYS A 113 34.50 35.49 -0.65
N THR A 114 33.39 36.07 -0.20
CA THR A 114 32.80 37.29 -0.78
C THR A 114 32.14 38.12 0.31
N GLU A 115 32.13 39.43 0.15
CA GLU A 115 31.31 40.36 0.95
C GLU A 115 30.34 41.11 0.05
N GLN A 116 29.13 41.31 0.54
CA GLN A 116 28.06 42.02 -0.15
C GLN A 116 27.52 43.13 0.73
N LEU A 117 27.36 44.32 0.16
CA LEU A 117 26.52 45.36 0.74
C LEU A 117 25.11 45.21 0.16
N ILE A 118 24.14 44.93 1.00
CA ILE A 118 22.76 44.56 0.60
C ILE A 118 21.78 45.57 1.14
N ARG A 119 20.79 45.94 0.33
CA ARG A 119 19.64 46.73 0.75
C ARG A 119 18.43 45.82 1.02
N TYR A 120 17.77 46.07 2.15
CA TYR A 120 16.45 45.52 2.48
C TYR A 120 15.44 46.66 2.60
N ASN A 121 14.20 46.40 2.19
CA ASN A 121 13.09 47.34 2.33
C ASN A 121 12.67 47.48 3.82
N PRO A 122 11.89 48.51 4.18
CA PRO A 122 11.44 48.74 5.57
C PRO A 122 10.58 47.62 6.18
N ASP A 123 10.04 46.70 5.36
CA ASP A 123 9.32 45.51 5.77
C ASP A 123 10.22 44.28 5.97
N GLY A 124 11.53 44.42 5.75
CA GLY A 124 12.54 43.36 5.85
C GLY A 124 12.69 42.50 4.58
N SER A 125 11.94 42.78 3.52
CA SER A 125 12.11 42.08 2.24
C SER A 125 13.41 42.47 1.54
N PHE A 126 14.07 41.50 0.89
CA PHE A 126 15.26 41.75 0.08
C PHE A 126 14.94 42.69 -1.08
N ASP A 127 15.74 43.73 -1.28
CA ASP A 127 15.66 44.62 -2.45
C ASP A 127 16.75 44.26 -3.47
N LYS A 128 18.02 44.53 -3.13
CA LYS A 128 19.16 44.28 -4.05
C LYS A 128 20.51 44.25 -3.36
N VAL A 129 21.48 43.62 -4.03
CA VAL A 129 22.92 43.76 -3.73
C VAL A 129 23.42 45.04 -4.37
N LEU A 130 23.99 45.94 -3.57
CA LEU A 130 24.51 47.25 -3.99
C LEU A 130 25.99 47.21 -4.37
N PHE A 131 26.76 46.34 -3.71
CA PHE A 131 28.19 46.15 -3.95
C PHE A 131 28.58 44.72 -3.58
N GLU A 132 29.55 44.16 -4.28
CA GLU A 132 30.14 42.85 -3.98
C GLU A 132 31.66 42.91 -4.13
N GLN A 133 32.38 42.39 -3.14
CA GLN A 133 33.83 42.24 -3.12
C GLN A 133 34.18 40.76 -3.02
N ASN A 134 35.06 40.28 -3.90
CA ASN A 134 35.51 38.89 -3.92
C ASN A 134 36.95 38.78 -3.40
N TYR A 135 37.24 37.77 -2.59
CA TYR A 135 38.53 37.52 -1.94
C TYR A 135 39.21 36.23 -2.45
N SER A 136 38.94 35.82 -3.69
CA SER A 136 39.54 34.61 -4.28
C SER A 136 41.06 34.71 -4.53
N ASP A 137 41.65 35.91 -4.52
CA ASP A 137 43.10 36.09 -4.61
C ASP A 137 43.76 35.74 -3.26
N PRO A 138 44.69 34.77 -3.18
CA PRO A 138 45.39 34.42 -1.95
C PRO A 138 46.09 35.62 -1.27
N LYS A 139 46.47 36.65 -2.02
CA LYS A 139 47.09 37.88 -1.47
C LYS A 139 46.10 38.82 -0.79
N GLN A 140 44.81 38.65 -1.04
CA GLN A 140 43.71 39.45 -0.49
C GLN A 140 42.84 38.63 0.47
N LYS A 141 43.33 37.46 0.89
CA LYS A 141 42.62 36.54 1.76
C LYS A 141 42.22 37.24 3.06
N ARG A 142 40.95 37.12 3.43
CA ARG A 142 40.36 37.67 4.66
C ARG A 142 39.81 36.52 5.50
N TYR A 143 40.01 36.60 6.81
CA TYR A 143 39.55 35.62 7.78
C TYR A 143 38.50 36.26 8.68
N ARG A 144 37.34 35.61 8.84
CA ARG A 144 36.16 35.98 9.65
C ARG A 144 35.51 37.34 9.37
N VAL A 145 36.28 38.37 9.05
CA VAL A 145 35.84 39.73 8.74
C VAL A 145 36.50 40.17 7.45
N GLY A 146 35.71 40.65 6.48
CA GLY A 146 36.27 41.16 5.24
C GLY A 146 36.62 42.66 5.31
N GLY A 147 36.70 43.27 4.14
CA GLY A 147 37.17 44.63 3.94
C GLY A 147 36.07 45.68 3.82
N VAL A 148 34.79 45.29 3.70
CA VAL A 148 33.67 46.25 3.67
C VAL A 148 33.33 46.66 5.11
N LYS A 149 33.41 47.96 5.42
CA LYS A 149 33.28 48.49 6.79
C LYS A 149 32.32 49.67 6.86
N ALA A 150 31.68 49.82 8.03
CA ALA A 150 30.91 51.01 8.42
C ALA A 150 29.98 51.52 7.32
N PRO A 151 28.98 50.71 6.90
CA PRO A 151 27.92 51.23 6.05
C PRO A 151 27.22 52.36 6.78
N ALA A 152 26.88 53.43 6.06
CA ALA A 152 26.13 54.56 6.59
C ALA A 152 25.17 55.06 5.51
N ALA A 153 23.94 55.38 5.90
CA ALA A 153 22.96 55.99 5.02
C ALA A 153 22.70 57.43 5.48
N ALA A 154 22.95 58.39 4.61
CA ALA A 154 22.78 59.81 4.93
C ALA A 154 22.33 60.58 3.69
N GLY A 155 21.27 61.37 3.82
CA GLY A 155 20.79 62.24 2.73
C GLY A 155 20.33 61.52 1.46
N GLY A 156 19.86 60.26 1.59
CA GLY A 156 19.47 59.42 0.45
C GLY A 156 20.65 58.75 -0.29
N GLU A 157 21.88 58.96 0.17
CA GLU A 157 23.09 58.31 -0.34
C GLU A 157 23.57 57.23 0.64
N VAL A 158 24.21 56.19 0.11
CA VAL A 158 24.84 55.12 0.91
C VAL A 158 26.34 55.25 0.82
N HIS A 159 26.99 55.25 1.98
CA HIS A 159 28.43 55.33 2.13
C HIS A 159 28.95 54.04 2.77
N PHE A 160 30.15 53.61 2.40
CA PHE A 160 30.84 52.52 3.06
C PHE A 160 32.35 52.61 2.80
N PHE A 161 33.15 51.98 3.63
CA PHE A 161 34.59 51.92 3.44
C PHE A 161 35.03 50.58 2.89
N LEU A 162 36.07 50.61 2.06
CA LEU A 162 36.83 49.43 1.66
C LEU A 162 38.23 49.49 2.26
N ASP A 163 38.55 48.53 3.11
CA ASP A 163 39.88 48.30 3.67
C ASP A 163 40.79 47.63 2.63
N GLU A 164 41.82 48.37 2.21
CA GLU A 164 42.82 47.93 1.24
C GLU A 164 44.19 47.95 1.92
N LEU A 165 45.18 47.24 1.35
CA LEU A 165 46.50 47.16 1.97
C LEU A 165 47.14 48.55 2.10
N GLY A 166 47.26 49.05 3.34
CA GLY A 166 47.88 50.33 3.68
C GLY A 166 47.03 51.57 3.40
N LYS A 167 45.79 51.43 2.94
CA LYS A 167 44.86 52.56 2.70
C LYS A 167 43.42 52.14 2.93
N VAL A 168 42.58 53.09 3.31
CA VAL A 168 41.13 52.87 3.40
C VAL A 168 40.41 53.89 2.51
N THR A 169 39.47 53.41 1.70
CA THR A 169 38.76 54.24 0.71
C THR A 169 37.27 54.30 1.03
N LEU A 170 36.73 55.51 1.16
CA LEU A 170 35.30 55.79 1.27
C LEU A 170 34.67 55.73 -0.13
N TYR A 171 33.64 54.91 -0.27
CA TYR A 171 32.81 54.80 -1.45
C TYR A 171 31.44 55.40 -1.18
N ARG A 172 30.83 55.93 -2.25
CA ARG A 172 29.49 56.49 -2.25
C ARG A 172 28.63 55.86 -3.33
N ILE A 173 27.39 55.57 -3.00
CA ILE A 173 26.32 55.15 -3.89
C ILE A 173 25.25 56.23 -3.86
N ALA A 174 25.17 57.04 -4.91
CA ALA A 174 24.34 58.25 -4.95
C ALA A 174 22.83 57.93 -5.02
N SER A 175 22.46 56.80 -5.64
CA SER A 175 21.08 56.32 -5.61
C SER A 175 21.04 54.80 -5.80
N VAL A 176 19.93 54.20 -5.39
CA VAL A 176 19.72 52.75 -5.45
C VAL A 176 19.72 52.29 -6.92
N GLY A 177 20.84 51.72 -7.39
CA GLY A 177 21.03 51.25 -8.77
C GLY A 177 22.23 51.86 -9.49
N THR A 178 22.91 52.83 -8.89
CA THR A 178 24.21 53.34 -9.39
C THR A 178 25.37 52.51 -8.84
N SER A 179 26.43 52.34 -9.63
CA SER A 179 27.67 51.69 -9.15
C SER A 179 28.37 52.55 -8.09
N PRO A 180 29.04 51.94 -7.10
CA PRO A 180 29.82 52.66 -6.11
C PRO A 180 30.96 53.47 -6.75
N VAL A 181 31.17 54.70 -6.27
CA VAL A 181 32.24 55.59 -6.73
C VAL A 181 33.14 55.95 -5.54
N PRO A 182 34.47 55.86 -5.66
CA PRO A 182 35.38 56.30 -4.60
C PRO A 182 35.30 57.83 -4.45
N VAL A 183 35.11 58.32 -3.23
CA VAL A 183 34.97 59.76 -2.93
C VAL A 183 36.11 60.31 -2.11
N TYR A 184 36.75 59.49 -1.27
CA TYR A 184 37.87 59.92 -0.43
C TYR A 184 38.75 58.72 -0.03
N SER A 185 40.07 58.89 0.01
CA SER A 185 41.00 57.84 0.44
C SER A 185 41.94 58.37 1.50
N VAL A 186 42.24 57.52 2.48
CA VAL A 186 43.12 57.83 3.61
C VAL A 186 44.30 56.86 3.59
N GLN A 187 45.51 57.39 3.64
CA GLN A 187 46.71 56.57 3.75
C GLN A 187 46.96 56.20 5.21
N LEU A 188 47.07 54.91 5.50
CA LEU A 188 47.42 54.44 6.83
C LEU A 188 48.91 54.73 7.10
N PRO A 189 49.29 55.13 8.34
CA PRO A 189 50.68 55.26 8.73
C PRO A 189 51.45 53.94 8.52
N ALA A 190 52.75 54.04 8.25
CA ALA A 190 53.57 52.87 7.97
C ALA A 190 53.51 51.83 9.11
N GLY A 191 53.31 50.56 8.76
CA GLY A 191 53.22 49.44 9.72
C GLY A 191 51.92 49.39 10.53
N LYS A 192 50.90 50.19 10.18
CA LYS A 192 49.60 50.17 10.84
C LYS A 192 48.56 49.44 10.00
N VAL A 193 47.73 48.65 10.67
CA VAL A 193 46.60 47.92 10.10
C VAL A 193 45.31 48.48 10.66
N LEU A 194 44.32 48.68 9.79
CA LEU A 194 43.00 49.16 10.16
C LEU A 194 42.28 48.14 11.06
N ALA A 195 41.70 48.62 12.16
CA ALA A 195 40.82 47.83 13.02
C ALA A 195 39.35 48.25 12.84
N GLY A 196 39.08 49.56 12.75
CA GLY A 196 37.76 50.12 12.55
C GLY A 196 37.84 51.52 11.97
N VAL A 197 36.75 51.99 11.36
CA VAL A 197 36.63 53.31 10.73
C VAL A 197 35.20 53.79 10.87
N ASP A 198 35.01 55.09 11.04
CA ASP A 198 33.69 55.72 10.98
C ASP A 198 33.76 57.16 10.42
N GLY A 199 32.63 57.64 9.93
CA GLY A 199 32.42 58.98 9.37
C GLY A 199 32.28 58.99 7.84
N VAL A 200 31.50 59.94 7.33
CA VAL A 200 31.21 60.05 5.89
C VAL A 200 31.75 61.33 5.25
N THR A 201 32.26 62.28 6.04
CA THR A 201 32.72 63.59 5.56
C THR A 201 34.24 63.72 5.72
N PRO A 202 35.01 64.04 4.66
CA PRO A 202 36.44 64.32 4.78
C PRO A 202 36.75 65.35 5.86
N GLY A 203 37.78 65.11 6.67
CA GLY A 203 38.08 65.91 7.87
C GLY A 203 37.25 65.55 9.11
N GLN A 204 36.24 64.69 9.00
CA GLN A 204 35.46 64.10 10.10
C GLN A 204 35.42 62.57 9.98
N ILE A 205 36.48 61.96 9.46
CA ILE A 205 36.65 60.51 9.39
C ILE A 205 37.68 60.12 10.43
N TYR A 206 37.36 59.12 11.23
CA TYR A 206 38.22 58.59 12.27
C TYR A 206 38.41 57.10 12.07
N TYR A 207 39.60 56.60 12.35
CA TYR A 207 39.88 55.18 12.27
C TYR A 207 40.83 54.75 13.36
N THR A 208 40.65 53.51 13.82
CA THR A 208 41.46 52.86 14.84
C THR A 208 42.35 51.81 14.18
N THR A 209 43.52 51.56 14.78
CA THR A 209 44.53 50.61 14.31
C THR A 209 44.66 49.43 15.26
N ARG A 210 45.14 48.28 14.76
CA ARG A 210 45.36 47.07 15.57
C ARG A 210 46.35 47.25 16.73
N SER A 211 47.21 48.26 16.65
CA SER A 211 48.14 48.66 17.73
C SER A 211 47.55 49.65 18.76
N GLY A 212 46.25 49.97 18.67
CA GLY A 212 45.52 50.67 19.74
C GLY A 212 45.49 52.20 19.63
N GLU A 213 45.68 52.75 18.43
CA GLU A 213 45.66 54.19 18.18
C GLU A 213 44.43 54.60 17.36
N ILE A 214 43.92 55.80 17.61
CA ILE A 214 42.90 56.44 16.76
C ILE A 214 43.53 57.61 16.02
N TYR A 215 43.28 57.65 14.72
CA TYR A 215 43.67 58.73 13.83
C TYR A 215 42.44 59.44 13.26
N ARG A 216 42.57 60.74 13.05
CA ARG A 216 41.64 61.55 12.27
C ARG A 216 42.22 61.75 10.87
N ALA A 217 41.43 61.46 9.85
CA ALA A 217 41.80 61.74 8.47
C ALA A 217 41.67 63.24 8.17
N GLY A 218 42.69 63.80 7.51
CA GLY A 218 42.75 65.20 7.07
C GLY A 218 41.77 65.51 5.93
N LEU A 219 41.99 66.62 5.23
CA LEU A 219 41.30 66.91 3.96
C LEU A 219 42.13 66.45 2.75
N ASP A 220 43.43 66.25 2.96
CA ASP A 220 44.45 65.88 1.98
C ASP A 220 44.69 64.36 1.89
N GLY A 221 43.93 63.54 2.62
CA GLY A 221 44.18 62.09 2.75
C GLY A 221 45.21 61.72 3.81
N GLY A 222 45.79 62.71 4.50
CA GLY A 222 46.75 62.50 5.59
C GLY A 222 46.09 62.05 6.89
N SER A 223 46.91 61.64 7.86
CA SER A 223 46.44 61.00 9.09
C SER A 223 47.05 61.66 10.32
N THR A 224 46.21 62.16 11.23
CA THR A 224 46.63 62.83 12.47
C THR A 224 46.26 61.96 13.67
N LEU A 225 47.24 61.60 14.50
CA LEU A 225 47.00 60.83 15.73
C LEU A 225 46.19 61.68 16.72
N VAL A 226 45.06 61.15 17.19
CA VAL A 226 44.17 61.82 18.17
C VAL A 226 44.01 61.04 19.47
N TYR A 227 44.24 59.72 19.46
CA TYR A 227 44.29 58.91 20.67
C TYR A 227 45.39 57.84 20.53
N PRO A 228 46.23 57.59 21.54
CA PRO A 228 46.21 58.19 22.88
C PRO A 228 46.56 59.70 22.88
N LEU A 229 46.01 60.44 23.83
CA LEU A 229 46.22 61.90 23.97
C LEU A 229 47.71 62.22 24.23
N PRO A 230 48.20 63.43 23.89
CA PRO A 230 49.57 63.84 24.21
C PRO A 230 49.88 63.69 25.70
N GLY A 231 51.03 63.10 26.01
CA GLY A 231 51.45 62.81 27.39
C GLY A 231 50.96 61.46 27.93
N ILE A 232 50.01 60.79 27.27
CA ILE A 232 49.71 59.38 27.53
C ILE A 232 50.78 58.52 26.85
N ASP A 233 51.29 57.53 27.59
CA ASP A 233 52.23 56.54 27.06
C ASP A 233 51.65 55.83 25.83
N ARG A 234 52.36 55.90 24.71
CA ARG A 234 51.97 55.29 23.44
C ARG A 234 52.23 53.79 23.38
N THR A 235 52.99 53.26 24.34
CA THR A 235 53.19 51.82 24.52
C THR A 235 52.10 51.19 25.37
N ARG A 236 51.22 52.02 25.97
CA ARG A 236 50.09 51.61 26.79
C ARG A 236 49.16 50.69 25.99
N ARG A 237 48.68 49.64 26.67
CA ARG A 237 47.70 48.66 26.18
C ARG A 237 46.31 49.27 26.06
N ASN A 238 46.06 50.14 25.09
CA ASN A 238 44.71 50.68 24.83
C ASN A 238 44.05 49.88 23.71
N PHE A 239 42.73 49.70 23.81
CA PHE A 239 41.98 48.88 22.85
C PHE A 239 40.73 49.64 22.36
N PRO A 240 40.90 50.75 21.62
CA PRO A 240 39.79 51.52 21.10
C PRO A 240 39.10 50.80 19.94
N GLU A 241 37.84 50.41 20.14
CA GLU A 241 36.97 49.80 19.12
C GLU A 241 35.59 50.47 19.10
N SER A 242 34.71 49.98 18.21
CA SER A 242 33.32 50.44 18.08
C SER A 242 33.22 51.96 17.94
N LEU A 243 33.91 52.51 16.94
CA LEU A 243 33.91 53.94 16.66
C LEU A 243 32.52 54.39 16.19
N HIS A 244 32.05 55.51 16.72
CA HIS A 244 30.81 56.14 16.28
C HIS A 244 30.88 57.67 16.38
N LEU A 245 30.47 58.40 15.35
CA LEU A 245 30.39 59.85 15.36
C LEU A 245 29.00 60.34 15.73
N ASP A 246 28.94 61.31 16.62
CA ASP A 246 27.70 62.04 16.88
C ASP A 246 27.42 63.12 15.84
N PRO A 247 26.20 63.70 15.80
CA PRO A 247 25.86 64.75 14.84
C PRO A 247 26.69 66.03 14.96
N GLN A 248 27.45 66.22 16.05
CA GLN A 248 28.37 67.35 16.22
C GLN A 248 29.79 67.04 15.72
N GLY A 249 30.04 65.81 15.23
CA GLY A 249 31.34 65.33 14.78
C GLY A 249 32.29 64.97 15.93
N ARG A 250 31.76 64.72 17.14
CA ARG A 250 32.55 64.21 18.26
C ARG A 250 32.61 62.69 18.17
N LEU A 251 33.79 62.13 18.44
CA LEU A 251 34.03 60.70 18.33
C LEU A 251 33.68 60.00 19.63
N LEU A 252 32.83 58.99 19.57
CA LEU A 252 32.61 58.00 20.61
C LEU A 252 33.37 56.72 20.28
N PHE A 253 33.90 56.05 21.28
CA PHE A 253 34.53 54.75 21.14
C PHE A 253 34.53 53.98 22.46
N VAL A 254 34.60 52.66 22.37
CA VAL A 254 34.81 51.77 23.51
C VAL A 254 36.30 51.57 23.69
N ASP A 255 36.81 51.74 24.91
CA ASP A 255 38.19 51.38 25.25
C ASP A 255 38.17 50.21 26.24
N TYR A 256 38.52 49.02 25.76
CA TYR A 256 38.50 47.80 26.59
C TYR A 256 39.58 47.78 27.68
N ASN A 257 40.58 48.67 27.63
CA ASN A 257 41.56 48.76 28.71
C ASN A 257 40.98 49.49 29.93
N SER A 258 40.25 50.57 29.68
CA SER A 258 39.58 51.35 30.73
C SER A 258 38.17 50.86 31.04
N LEU A 259 37.66 49.86 30.30
CA LEU A 259 36.31 49.31 30.40
C LEU A 259 35.26 50.43 30.40
N SER A 260 35.37 51.30 29.40
CA SER A 260 34.60 52.54 29.33
C SER A 260 34.24 52.95 27.89
N VAL A 261 33.13 53.68 27.75
CA VAL A 261 32.77 54.41 26.53
C VAL A 261 33.24 55.85 26.70
N ASN A 262 34.11 56.29 25.81
CA ASN A 262 34.73 57.61 25.84
C ASN A 262 34.26 58.48 24.69
N ARG A 263 34.27 59.80 24.91
CA ARG A 263 34.00 60.81 23.90
C ARG A 263 35.20 61.76 23.75
N LEU A 264 35.57 62.01 22.50
CA LEU A 264 36.63 62.95 22.11
C LEU A 264 36.03 64.04 21.21
N ASP A 265 36.15 65.30 21.64
CA ASP A 265 35.69 66.45 20.86
C ASP A 265 36.84 66.98 19.98
N PRO A 266 36.66 67.12 18.65
CA PRO A 266 37.68 67.70 17.78
C PRO A 266 38.05 69.15 18.12
N LYS A 267 37.18 69.89 18.82
CA LYS A 267 37.44 71.27 19.30
C LYS A 267 38.27 71.29 20.57
N GLU A 268 38.24 70.20 21.34
CA GLU A 268 39.03 70.01 22.56
C GLU A 268 39.85 68.71 22.47
N PRO A 269 40.81 68.62 21.52
CA PRO A 269 41.47 67.36 21.14
C PRO A 269 42.39 66.77 22.21
N TYR A 270 42.46 67.38 23.39
CA TYR A 270 43.26 66.97 24.54
C TYR A 270 42.41 66.58 25.75
N VAL A 271 41.08 66.56 25.61
CA VAL A 271 40.14 66.18 26.66
C VAL A 271 39.44 64.90 26.24
N LEU A 272 39.49 63.89 27.12
CA LEU A 272 38.73 62.65 26.98
C LEU A 272 37.64 62.62 28.02
N GLU A 273 36.39 62.59 27.59
CA GLU A 273 35.23 62.52 28.46
C GLU A 273 34.75 61.07 28.59
N GLU A 274 34.81 60.51 29.80
CA GLU A 274 34.29 59.19 30.09
C GLU A 274 32.76 59.23 30.27
N LEU A 275 32.01 58.79 29.25
CA LEU A 275 30.54 58.82 29.26
C LEU A 275 29.95 57.68 30.11
N VAL A 276 30.54 56.49 29.99
CA VAL A 276 30.14 55.26 30.69
C VAL A 276 31.38 54.51 31.13
N SER A 277 31.35 53.96 32.34
CA SER A 277 32.31 52.99 32.81
C SER A 277 31.57 51.88 33.55
N GLN A 278 32.22 50.73 33.75
CA GLN A 278 31.66 49.62 34.52
C GLN A 278 31.14 50.09 35.90
N GLN A 279 31.87 50.99 36.57
CA GLN A 279 31.45 51.55 37.86
C GLN A 279 30.22 52.45 37.74
N LYS A 280 30.18 53.36 36.76
CA LYS A 280 29.02 54.26 36.53
C LYS A 280 27.75 53.48 36.18
N ALA A 281 27.88 52.44 35.35
CA ALA A 281 26.77 51.57 34.99
C ALA A 281 26.26 50.78 36.21
N ALA A 282 27.17 50.20 37.00
CA ALA A 282 26.81 49.43 38.20
C ALA A 282 26.07 50.28 39.24
N LEU A 283 26.46 51.55 39.43
CA LEU A 283 25.76 52.50 40.29
C LEU A 283 24.32 52.79 39.83
N ALA A 284 24.05 52.66 38.53
CA ALA A 284 22.73 52.80 37.94
C ALA A 284 21.95 51.47 37.86
N GLY A 285 22.49 50.38 38.43
CA GLY A 285 21.87 49.05 38.40
C GLY A 285 22.02 48.31 37.07
N VAL A 286 22.92 48.76 36.19
CA VAL A 286 23.22 48.12 34.90
C VAL A 286 24.59 47.44 34.97
N THR A 287 24.65 46.15 34.67
CA THR A 287 25.92 45.41 34.64
C THR A 287 26.49 45.44 33.23
N LEU A 288 27.68 46.01 33.05
CA LEU A 288 28.43 45.98 31.78
C LEU A 288 29.77 45.28 32.00
N THR A 289 30.13 44.40 31.07
CA THR A 289 31.32 43.54 31.13
C THR A 289 32.47 44.07 30.28
N PHE A 290 32.18 44.84 29.23
CA PHE A 290 33.14 45.31 28.25
C PHE A 290 33.98 44.16 27.67
N PHE A 291 33.36 43.05 27.31
CA PHE A 291 34.05 41.93 26.65
C PHE A 291 33.96 42.04 25.11
N LYS A 292 32.75 42.28 24.59
CA LYS A 292 32.48 42.60 23.19
C LYS A 292 31.31 43.57 23.17
N THR A 293 31.62 44.85 22.97
CA THR A 293 30.68 45.95 23.18
C THR A 293 30.58 46.78 21.91
N ASP A 294 29.37 46.87 21.38
CA ASP A 294 29.05 47.76 20.27
C ASP A 294 28.31 49.00 20.80
N ILE A 295 28.50 50.13 20.12
CA ILE A 295 27.84 51.38 20.50
C ILE A 295 27.21 52.04 19.28
N SER A 296 26.07 52.68 19.51
CA SER A 296 25.37 53.47 18.50
C SER A 296 24.56 54.58 19.16
N LEU A 297 24.16 55.59 18.39
CA LEU A 297 23.30 56.67 18.86
C LEU A 297 21.93 56.58 18.21
N THR A 298 20.89 56.83 19.02
CA THR A 298 19.54 57.08 18.49
C THR A 298 19.44 58.50 17.90
N HIS A 299 18.41 58.75 17.11
CA HIS A 299 18.12 60.10 16.61
C HIS A 299 17.88 61.12 17.74
N THR A 300 17.40 60.67 18.91
CA THR A 300 17.25 61.48 20.13
C THR A 300 18.56 61.74 20.89
N GLY A 301 19.67 61.13 20.47
CA GLY A 301 20.98 61.24 21.12
C GLY A 301 21.19 60.30 22.30
N ASP A 302 20.35 59.29 22.45
CA ASP A 302 20.55 58.24 23.45
C ASP A 302 21.69 57.31 23.01
N LEU A 303 22.62 57.01 23.91
CA LEU A 303 23.71 56.07 23.67
C LEU A 303 23.21 54.64 23.93
N LEU A 304 23.16 53.84 22.87
CA LEU A 304 22.93 52.41 22.91
C LEU A 304 24.26 51.70 23.13
N ILE A 305 24.27 50.75 24.06
CA ILE A 305 25.43 49.93 24.38
C ILE A 305 24.97 48.48 24.31
N ALA A 306 25.39 47.78 23.25
CA ALA A 306 25.08 46.38 23.04
C ALA A 306 26.21 45.51 23.60
N GLU A 307 25.86 44.59 24.50
CA GLU A 307 26.72 43.48 24.94
C GLU A 307 25.96 42.18 24.76
N ASP A 308 26.65 41.05 24.95
CA ASP A 308 26.00 39.74 24.83
C ASP A 308 24.74 39.65 25.71
N GLY A 309 23.60 39.37 25.05
CA GLY A 309 22.29 39.23 25.68
C GLY A 309 21.58 40.50 26.15
N GLN A 310 22.14 41.71 25.97
CA GLN A 310 21.47 42.94 26.41
C GLN A 310 21.87 44.21 25.64
N ILE A 311 20.93 45.17 25.60
CA ILE A 311 21.14 46.52 25.12
C ILE A 311 20.86 47.49 26.26
N ALA A 312 21.90 48.13 26.78
CA ALA A 312 21.76 49.21 27.75
C ALA A 312 21.57 50.55 27.02
N LYS A 313 20.69 51.39 27.54
CA LYS A 313 20.38 52.72 26.97
C LYS A 313 20.77 53.80 27.96
N ARG A 314 21.68 54.70 27.59
CA ARG A 314 22.04 55.89 28.38
C ARG A 314 21.51 57.15 27.71
N LEU A 315 20.69 57.89 28.45
CA LEU A 315 20.10 59.14 27.99
C LEU A 315 21.15 60.28 27.93
N PRO A 316 20.91 61.34 27.13
CA PRO A 316 21.79 62.51 27.05
C PRO A 316 22.10 63.16 28.40
N ASN A 317 21.16 63.10 29.36
CA ASN A 317 21.33 63.64 30.72
C ASN A 317 22.23 62.78 31.62
N GLY A 318 22.71 61.62 31.15
CA GLY A 318 23.58 60.71 31.88
C GLY A 318 22.88 59.58 32.63
N ALA A 319 21.55 59.58 32.70
CA ALA A 319 20.80 58.50 33.34
C ALA A 319 20.72 57.25 32.45
N PHE A 320 20.67 56.07 33.07
CA PHE A 320 20.41 54.81 32.37
C PHE A 320 18.91 54.53 32.34
N GLY A 321 18.41 54.16 31.15
CA GLY A 321 17.09 53.55 30.98
C GLY A 321 17.10 52.06 31.32
N ALA A 322 15.95 51.40 31.20
CA ALA A 322 15.86 49.96 31.36
C ALA A 322 16.62 49.24 30.24
N SER A 323 17.48 48.28 30.60
CA SER A 323 18.14 47.41 29.62
C SER A 323 17.13 46.52 28.90
N ILE A 324 17.35 46.31 27.61
CA ILE A 324 16.54 45.43 26.78
C ILE A 324 17.32 44.13 26.60
N SER A 325 16.84 43.04 27.20
CA SER A 325 17.46 41.70 27.09
C SER A 325 16.60 40.70 26.30
N SER A 326 15.37 41.09 25.94
CA SER A 326 14.45 40.26 25.19
C SER A 326 13.57 41.11 24.26
N GLY A 327 13.12 40.49 23.17
CA GLY A 327 12.13 41.03 22.25
C GLY A 327 10.79 40.33 22.41
N LYS A 328 9.69 41.09 22.54
CA LYS A 328 8.34 40.52 22.70
C LYS A 328 7.84 40.01 21.37
N TYR A 329 7.25 38.81 21.36
CA TYR A 329 6.52 38.34 20.20
C TYR A 329 5.18 39.06 20.07
N ASP A 330 4.86 39.52 18.86
CA ASP A 330 3.57 40.12 18.58
C ASP A 330 2.41 39.10 18.76
N SER A 331 1.18 39.60 18.88
CA SER A 331 0.02 38.72 19.05
C SER A 331 -0.21 37.81 17.85
N ALA A 332 0.07 38.27 16.63
CA ALA A 332 -0.18 37.50 15.41
C ALA A 332 0.78 36.31 15.27
N PHE A 333 2.06 36.46 15.62
CA PHE A 333 3.04 35.39 15.68
C PHE A 333 2.65 34.36 16.73
N ARG A 334 2.28 34.79 17.94
CA ARG A 334 1.84 33.86 19.00
C ARG A 334 0.61 33.05 18.59
N SER A 335 -0.38 33.69 17.95
CA SER A 335 -1.55 32.98 17.42
C SER A 335 -1.18 31.95 16.35
N ARG A 336 -0.25 32.29 15.43
CA ARG A 336 0.26 31.36 14.41
C ARG A 336 1.01 30.19 15.05
N LEU A 337 1.90 30.45 16.01
CA LEU A 337 2.64 29.44 16.75
C LEU A 337 1.70 28.44 17.46
N TRP A 338 0.68 28.96 18.15
CA TRP A 338 -0.36 28.12 18.74
C TRP A 338 -1.11 27.28 17.71
N PHE A 339 -1.46 27.87 16.57
CA PHE A 339 -2.15 27.15 15.51
C PHE A 339 -1.30 26.01 14.94
N VAL A 340 0.02 26.19 14.80
CA VAL A 340 0.96 25.13 14.39
C VAL A 340 0.99 23.99 15.42
N TRP A 341 1.11 24.31 16.71
CA TRP A 341 1.11 23.30 17.77
C TRP A 341 -0.22 22.58 17.91
N VAL A 342 -1.35 23.29 17.76
CA VAL A 342 -2.68 22.68 17.72
C VAL A 342 -2.82 21.78 16.50
N ALA A 343 -2.37 22.21 15.32
CA ALA A 343 -2.38 21.40 14.11
C ALA A 343 -1.51 20.13 14.27
N ALA A 344 -0.34 20.24 14.91
CA ALA A 344 0.51 19.10 15.21
C ALA A 344 -0.17 18.12 16.18
N ALA A 345 -0.74 18.61 17.28
CA ALA A 345 -1.45 17.78 18.25
C ALA A 345 -2.68 17.10 17.65
N VAL A 346 -3.48 17.83 16.87
CA VAL A 346 -4.64 17.29 16.14
C VAL A 346 -4.19 16.27 15.10
N GLY A 347 -3.12 16.56 14.35
CA GLY A 347 -2.51 15.63 13.39
C GLY A 347 -2.08 14.33 14.06
N SER A 348 -1.38 14.39 15.19
CA SER A 348 -0.97 13.22 15.97
C SER A 348 -2.17 12.42 16.50
N LEU A 349 -3.20 13.09 17.03
CA LEU A 349 -4.42 12.43 17.49
C LEU A 349 -5.17 11.75 16.34
N LEU A 350 -5.28 12.41 15.18
CA LEU A 350 -5.87 11.84 13.98
C LEU A 350 -5.06 10.65 13.46
N LEU A 351 -3.73 10.69 13.55
CA LEU A 351 -2.86 9.60 13.15
C LEU A 351 -3.00 8.39 14.09
N LEU A 352 -3.05 8.60 15.40
CA LEU A 352 -3.38 7.56 16.39
C LEU A 352 -4.78 6.99 16.15
N TYR A 353 -5.76 7.84 15.85
CA TYR A 353 -7.11 7.41 15.53
C TYR A 353 -7.18 6.65 14.20
N ALA A 354 -6.41 7.06 13.18
CA ALA A 354 -6.25 6.35 11.93
C ALA A 354 -5.65 4.97 12.15
N VAL A 355 -4.59 4.85 12.96
CA VAL A 355 -4.00 3.55 13.35
C VAL A 355 -5.02 2.69 14.07
N LYS A 356 -5.79 3.24 15.01
CA LYS A 356 -6.87 2.52 15.71
C LYS A 356 -7.96 2.05 14.73
N LEU A 357 -8.41 2.93 13.84
CA LEU A 357 -9.41 2.61 12.81
C LEU A 357 -8.89 1.58 11.83
N LEU A 358 -7.62 1.68 11.43
CA LEU A 358 -6.94 0.74 10.54
C LEU A 358 -6.89 -0.63 11.23
N TYR A 359 -6.39 -0.70 12.46
CA TYR A 359 -6.30 -1.94 13.22
C TYR A 359 -7.68 -2.57 13.43
N TYR A 360 -8.67 -1.83 13.95
CA TYR A 360 -9.99 -2.38 14.24
C TYR A 360 -10.76 -2.74 12.96
N ASN A 361 -10.81 -1.85 11.96
CA ASN A 361 -11.58 -2.11 10.74
C ASN A 361 -10.92 -3.16 9.85
N ILE A 362 -9.60 -3.29 9.83
CA ILE A 362 -8.91 -4.24 8.95
C ILE A 362 -8.74 -5.58 9.67
N MET A 363 -8.33 -5.63 10.93
CA MET A 363 -8.09 -6.91 11.63
C MET A 363 -9.38 -7.70 11.86
N GLN A 364 -10.52 -7.05 12.06
CA GLN A 364 -11.81 -7.73 12.21
C GLN A 364 -12.49 -8.11 10.88
N ARG A 365 -11.96 -7.66 9.74
CA ARG A 365 -12.50 -8.02 8.42
C ARG A 365 -11.83 -9.29 7.88
N ARG A 366 -12.55 -9.97 6.97
CA ARG A 366 -12.01 -11.04 6.10
C ARG A 366 -11.13 -10.43 5.00
N VAL A 367 -10.06 -9.75 5.40
CA VAL A 367 -8.96 -9.35 4.51
C VAL A 367 -7.90 -10.45 4.50
N PRO A 368 -7.17 -10.61 3.38
CA PRO A 368 -6.12 -11.62 3.28
C PRO A 368 -5.09 -11.45 4.41
N LEU A 369 -4.62 -12.57 4.97
CA LEU A 369 -3.64 -12.59 6.07
C LEU A 369 -2.37 -11.78 5.72
N MET A 370 -1.91 -11.88 4.48
CA MET A 370 -0.76 -11.12 3.94
C MET A 370 -0.93 -9.60 4.09
N MET A 371 -2.13 -9.07 3.83
CA MET A 371 -2.41 -7.64 3.98
C MET A 371 -2.31 -7.20 5.44
N LYS A 372 -2.71 -8.07 6.38
CA LYS A 372 -2.58 -7.82 7.83
C LYS A 372 -1.10 -7.82 8.24
N GLN A 373 -0.28 -8.71 7.68
CA GLN A 373 1.16 -8.75 7.93
C GLN A 373 1.86 -7.46 7.47
N ILE A 374 1.56 -6.96 6.26
CA ILE A 374 2.15 -5.71 5.74
C ILE A 374 1.92 -4.54 6.69
N ILE A 375 0.67 -4.38 7.13
CA ILE A 375 0.24 -3.27 8.00
C ILE A 375 0.98 -3.30 9.35
N VAL A 376 1.39 -4.48 9.82
CA VAL A 376 2.10 -4.64 11.09
C VAL A 376 3.62 -4.55 10.90
N CYS A 377 4.18 -5.26 9.93
CA CYS A 377 5.62 -5.39 9.76
C CYS A 377 6.28 -4.10 9.27
N VAL A 378 5.67 -3.39 8.31
CA VAL A 378 6.30 -2.20 7.72
C VAL A 378 6.55 -1.09 8.76
N PRO A 379 5.57 -0.68 9.60
CA PRO A 379 5.82 0.34 10.61
C PRO A 379 6.86 -0.08 11.65
N ILE A 380 6.90 -1.37 12.03
CA ILE A 380 7.90 -1.89 12.97
C ILE A 380 9.30 -1.80 12.38
N ILE A 381 9.47 -2.17 11.10
CA ILE A 381 10.76 -2.06 10.40
C ILE A 381 11.19 -0.59 10.31
N ALA A 382 10.29 0.31 9.89
CA ALA A 382 10.59 1.74 9.79
C ALA A 382 10.98 2.34 11.16
N ALA A 383 10.24 2.03 12.22
CA ALA A 383 10.56 2.48 13.58
C ALA A 383 11.91 1.94 14.06
N SER A 384 12.21 0.67 13.78
CA SER A 384 13.50 0.04 14.12
C SER A 384 14.65 0.68 13.36
N MET A 385 14.48 1.00 12.07
CA MET A 385 15.47 1.70 11.26
C MET A 385 15.74 3.12 11.80
N ILE A 386 14.71 3.86 12.19
CA ILE A 386 14.86 5.20 12.79
C ILE A 386 15.64 5.09 14.11
N LEU A 387 15.25 4.16 14.99
CA LEU A 387 15.88 3.99 16.29
C LEU A 387 17.36 3.58 16.16
N LEU A 388 17.66 2.63 15.27
CA LEU A 388 19.03 2.23 14.96
C LEU A 388 19.84 3.39 14.36
N SER A 389 19.24 4.17 13.46
CA SER A 389 19.89 5.33 12.86
C SER A 389 20.27 6.38 13.89
N VAL A 390 19.40 6.65 14.87
CA VAL A 390 19.69 7.61 15.94
C VAL A 390 20.86 7.14 16.80
N VAL A 391 20.89 5.86 17.16
CA VAL A 391 21.99 5.27 17.95
C VAL A 391 23.31 5.32 17.19
N ILE A 392 23.34 4.88 15.93
CA ILE A 392 24.55 4.90 15.10
C ILE A 392 25.07 6.33 14.92
N TYR A 393 24.16 7.28 14.64
CA TYR A 393 24.52 8.67 14.42
C TYR A 393 25.10 9.32 15.67
N ASN A 394 24.52 9.10 16.85
CA ASN A 394 25.04 9.64 18.10
C ASN A 394 26.43 9.06 18.41
N ASN A 395 26.61 7.75 18.29
CA ASN A 395 27.91 7.11 18.50
C ASN A 395 28.98 7.62 17.52
N PHE A 396 28.60 7.83 16.25
CA PHE A 396 29.52 8.38 15.25
C PHE A 396 29.95 9.80 15.62
N VAL A 397 29.01 10.64 16.07
CA VAL A 397 29.32 12.02 16.43
C VAL A 397 30.15 12.10 17.69
N ASP A 398 29.84 11.31 18.72
CA ASP A 398 30.65 11.23 19.94
C ASP A 398 32.09 10.80 19.61
N LYS A 399 32.25 9.83 18.70
CA LYS A 399 33.58 9.39 18.25
C LYS A 399 34.32 10.48 17.46
N MET A 400 33.63 11.16 16.55
CA MET A 400 34.19 12.27 15.78
C MET A 400 34.61 13.43 16.69
N ASP A 401 33.84 13.69 17.75
CA ASP A 401 34.14 14.69 18.76
C ASP A 401 35.38 14.33 19.58
N GLU A 402 35.51 13.08 20.04
CA GLU A 402 36.72 12.59 20.72
C GLU A 402 37.97 12.69 19.84
N GLU A 403 37.85 12.32 18.56
CA GLU A 403 38.94 12.41 17.58
C GLU A 403 39.34 13.87 17.33
N THR A 404 38.36 14.76 17.17
CA THR A 404 38.61 16.20 17.00
C THR A 404 39.34 16.78 18.21
N VAL A 405 38.90 16.45 19.43
CA VAL A 405 39.57 16.91 20.66
C VAL A 405 41.01 16.39 20.74
N SER A 406 41.22 15.12 20.43
CA SER A 406 42.56 14.50 20.44
C SER A 406 43.48 15.15 19.40
N GLU A 407 42.95 15.45 18.22
CA GLU A 407 43.66 16.17 17.16
C GLU A 407 44.04 17.57 17.63
N LEU A 408 43.09 18.35 18.16
CA LEU A 408 43.34 19.71 18.65
C LEU A 408 44.40 19.76 19.77
N LYS A 409 44.38 18.81 20.72
CA LYS A 409 45.42 18.72 21.76
C LYS A 409 46.82 18.47 21.17
N LEU A 410 46.93 17.55 20.21
CA LEU A 410 48.19 17.24 19.54
C LEU A 410 48.71 18.47 18.77
N LEU A 411 47.81 19.17 18.09
CA LEU A 411 48.13 20.37 17.32
C LEU A 411 48.57 21.52 18.20
N ALA A 412 47.86 21.74 19.31
CA ALA A 412 48.23 22.75 20.29
C ALA A 412 49.63 22.47 20.86
N SER A 413 49.91 21.20 21.22
CA SER A 413 51.22 20.79 21.71
C SER A 413 52.34 20.99 20.69
N ASN A 414 52.11 20.65 19.43
CA ASN A 414 53.10 20.84 18.37
C ASN A 414 53.31 22.32 18.03
N GLY A 415 52.23 23.10 18.00
CA GLY A 415 52.26 24.54 17.79
C GLY A 415 53.03 25.26 18.90
N ALA A 416 52.79 24.91 20.16
CA ALA A 416 53.52 25.46 21.30
C ALA A 416 55.04 25.28 21.17
N ASN A 417 55.50 24.12 20.68
CA ASN A 417 56.92 23.82 20.48
C ASN A 417 57.57 24.61 19.34
N LEU A 418 56.79 25.23 18.46
CA LEU A 418 57.30 26.06 17.36
C LEU A 418 57.51 27.52 17.77
N ILE A 419 56.97 27.94 18.90
CA ILE A 419 57.04 29.31 19.40
C ILE A 419 58.18 29.43 20.41
N ASP A 420 59.11 30.35 20.15
CA ASP A 420 60.19 30.67 21.09
C ASP A 420 59.64 31.48 22.27
N GLY A 421 59.53 30.82 23.43
CA GLY A 421 59.03 31.46 24.65
C GLY A 421 59.89 32.65 25.13
N ASN A 422 61.20 32.66 24.88
CA ASN A 422 62.03 33.81 25.26
C ASN A 422 61.69 35.05 24.42
N LEU A 423 61.37 34.85 23.13
CA LEU A 423 60.92 35.94 22.27
C LEU A 423 59.52 36.41 22.64
N LEU A 424 58.62 35.49 23.00
CA LEU A 424 57.27 35.83 23.47
C LEU A 424 57.30 36.63 24.77
N GLU A 425 58.20 36.28 25.70
CA GLU A 425 58.37 36.99 26.97
C GLU A 425 58.83 38.44 26.75
N ARG A 426 59.58 38.74 25.68
CA ARG A 426 60.09 40.08 25.35
C ARG A 426 59.06 41.02 24.70
N ILE A 427 57.96 40.49 24.16
CA ILE A 427 56.90 41.35 23.58
C ILE A 427 56.18 42.03 24.74
N GLU A 428 56.26 43.36 24.86
CA GLU A 428 55.68 44.07 26.02
C GLU A 428 54.58 45.06 25.65
N SER A 429 54.51 45.47 24.38
CA SER A 429 53.62 46.53 23.90
C SER A 429 52.88 46.18 22.60
N PRO A 430 51.61 46.63 22.43
CA PRO A 430 50.90 46.54 21.15
C PRO A 430 51.61 47.21 19.98
N ALA A 431 52.58 48.12 20.25
CA ALA A 431 53.40 48.74 19.22
C ALA A 431 54.27 47.73 18.44
N GLU A 432 54.48 46.53 18.97
CA GLU A 432 55.19 45.43 18.29
C GLU A 432 54.32 44.65 17.29
N TYR A 433 53.04 45.01 17.12
CA TYR A 433 52.17 44.47 16.08
C TYR A 433 52.81 44.67 14.70
N GLN A 434 52.89 43.60 13.89
CA GLN A 434 53.69 43.53 12.64
C GLN A 434 55.20 43.78 12.79
N GLY A 435 55.74 43.80 14.01
CA GLY A 435 57.18 43.83 14.26
C GLY A 435 57.89 42.54 13.81
N GLY A 436 59.21 42.49 14.01
CA GLY A 436 60.02 41.34 13.61
C GLY A 436 59.62 40.03 14.29
N THR A 437 59.41 40.06 15.61
CA THR A 437 58.97 38.90 16.40
C THR A 437 57.55 38.46 15.99
N TYR A 438 56.64 39.42 15.81
CA TYR A 438 55.27 39.16 15.35
C TYR A 438 55.25 38.44 14.01
N SER A 439 55.98 38.99 13.03
CA SER A 439 56.07 38.43 11.68
C SER A 439 56.71 37.03 11.67
N LEU A 440 57.69 36.79 12.55
CA LEU A 440 58.27 35.47 12.75
C LEU A 440 57.23 34.47 13.30
N PHE A 441 56.48 34.85 14.34
CA PHE A 441 55.41 34.01 14.89
C PHE A 441 54.31 33.75 13.86
N ARG A 442 53.90 34.75 13.08
CA ARG A 442 52.92 34.57 11.99
C ARG A 442 53.40 33.53 10.98
N SER A 443 54.65 33.65 10.51
CA SER A 443 55.25 32.67 9.61
C SER A 443 55.31 31.25 10.21
N LYS A 444 55.55 31.13 11.53
CA LYS A 444 55.50 29.85 12.23
C LYS A 444 54.08 29.30 12.28
N LEU A 445 53.07 30.11 12.61
CA LEU A 445 51.65 29.71 12.60
C LEU A 445 51.19 29.23 11.23
N ASP A 446 51.57 29.95 10.18
CA ASP A 446 51.23 29.58 8.80
C ASP A 446 51.87 28.24 8.40
N SER A 447 53.02 27.89 8.99
CA SER A 447 53.66 26.58 8.79
C SER A 447 53.00 25.44 9.56
N VAL A 448 52.29 25.73 10.66
CA VAL A 448 51.45 24.75 11.35
C VAL A 448 50.33 24.40 10.38
N PHE A 449 50.17 23.10 10.08
CA PHE A 449 49.23 22.54 9.10
C PHE A 449 49.64 22.60 7.62
N TYR A 450 50.80 23.18 7.27
CA TYR A 450 51.22 23.20 5.87
C TYR A 450 51.62 21.80 5.38
N ARG A 451 50.78 21.18 4.53
CA ARG A 451 51.14 19.99 3.72
C ARG A 451 51.17 20.38 2.24
N PRO A 452 52.28 20.14 1.51
CA PRO A 452 52.33 20.39 0.07
C PRO A 452 51.23 19.60 -0.65
N GLY A 453 50.32 20.29 -1.34
CA GLY A 453 49.24 19.67 -2.12
C GLY A 453 47.91 19.42 -1.39
N SER A 454 47.76 19.85 -0.13
CA SER A 454 46.45 19.84 0.55
C SER A 454 45.77 21.21 0.47
N ILE A 455 44.44 21.21 0.39
CA ILE A 455 43.60 22.42 0.57
C ILE A 455 43.96 23.05 1.93
N GLU A 456 44.12 24.37 1.95
CA GLU A 456 44.56 25.20 3.08
C GLU A 456 43.79 24.91 4.39
N ASN A 457 44.50 24.96 5.53
CA ASN A 457 44.11 24.98 6.95
C ASN A 457 42.88 24.19 7.47
N GLN A 458 42.17 23.36 6.68
CA GLN A 458 41.04 22.46 7.05
C GLN A 458 40.07 22.95 8.15
N GLY A 459 39.83 24.25 8.25
CA GLY A 459 38.97 24.83 9.29
C GLY A 459 39.62 24.96 10.67
N PHE A 460 40.94 24.92 10.79
CA PHE A 460 41.65 25.20 12.02
C PHE A 460 41.98 26.68 12.18
N TYR A 461 41.78 27.18 13.39
CA TYR A 461 42.18 28.49 13.87
C TYR A 461 43.32 28.33 14.87
N LYS A 462 44.25 29.27 14.87
CA LYS A 462 45.40 29.27 15.77
C LYS A 462 45.52 30.60 16.48
N ALA A 463 45.95 30.54 17.73
CA ALA A 463 46.27 31.72 18.52
C ALA A 463 47.49 31.51 19.40
N ILE A 464 48.24 32.58 19.62
CA ILE A 464 49.28 32.69 20.64
C ILE A 464 48.82 33.69 21.67
N TYR A 465 48.83 33.24 22.92
CA TYR A 465 48.63 34.08 24.08
C TYR A 465 49.90 34.21 24.90
N LYS A 466 50.09 35.37 25.51
CA LYS A 466 51.13 35.61 26.50
C LYS A 466 50.54 35.53 27.90
N VAL A 467 51.29 34.94 28.82
CA VAL A 467 50.93 34.87 30.25
C VAL A 467 51.76 35.88 31.02
N GLU A 468 51.09 36.81 31.70
CA GLU A 468 51.73 37.79 32.58
C GLU A 468 50.93 37.94 33.87
N ASN A 469 51.60 37.82 35.03
CA ASN A 469 50.96 37.92 36.35
C ASN A 469 49.75 36.98 36.55
N GLY A 470 49.74 35.85 35.82
CA GLY A 470 48.64 34.89 35.85
C GLY A 470 47.43 35.27 34.99
N ASP A 471 47.49 36.38 34.26
CA ASP A 471 46.52 36.78 33.24
C ASP A 471 47.01 36.38 31.84
N ILE A 472 46.07 36.21 30.92
CA ILE A 472 46.32 35.74 29.55
C ILE A 472 45.99 36.89 28.60
N TYR A 473 46.90 37.21 27.69
CA TYR A 473 46.77 38.31 26.74
C TYR A 473 46.93 37.79 25.31
N ARG A 474 46.03 38.19 24.41
CA ARG A 474 46.11 37.86 22.98
C ARG A 474 47.35 38.49 22.38
N ILE A 475 48.22 37.72 21.74
CA ILE A 475 49.37 38.28 21.02
C ILE A 475 49.17 38.20 19.53
N LEU A 476 48.76 37.05 19.02
CA LEU A 476 48.62 36.79 17.60
C LEU A 476 47.52 35.78 17.37
N GLU A 477 46.63 36.07 16.44
CA GLU A 477 45.50 35.24 16.03
C GLU A 477 45.52 35.12 14.49
N ASP A 478 44.97 34.04 13.94
CA ASP A 478 44.94 33.84 12.47
C ASP A 478 44.14 34.94 11.74
N ASP A 479 43.11 35.49 12.38
CA ASP A 479 42.19 36.48 11.80
C ASP A 479 42.58 37.94 12.04
N ASP A 480 43.52 38.18 12.95
CA ASP A 480 43.84 39.52 13.45
C ASP A 480 42.59 40.31 13.87
N GLU A 481 41.52 39.67 14.35
CA GLU A 481 40.25 40.34 14.69
C GLU A 481 40.39 41.22 15.94
N MET A 482 41.19 40.79 16.93
CA MET A 482 41.35 41.50 18.21
C MET A 482 42.69 42.25 18.28
N HIS A 483 42.72 43.30 19.11
CA HIS A 483 43.97 44.02 19.40
C HIS A 483 45.00 43.13 20.10
N MET A 484 46.27 43.33 19.76
CA MET A 484 47.38 42.75 20.53
C MET A 484 47.31 43.26 21.98
N PHE A 485 47.54 42.36 22.93
CA PHE A 485 47.34 42.49 24.37
C PHE A 485 45.90 42.57 24.86
N ASN A 486 44.88 42.35 24.03
CA ASN A 486 43.51 42.27 24.54
C ASN A 486 43.38 41.09 25.54
N PRO A 487 42.94 41.31 26.80
CA PRO A 487 42.86 40.27 27.81
C PRO A 487 41.91 39.14 27.41
N PHE A 488 42.36 37.90 27.57
CA PHE A 488 41.56 36.70 27.36
C PHE A 488 40.94 36.24 28.70
N PRO A 489 39.64 35.89 28.75
CA PRO A 489 38.98 35.46 29.98
C PRO A 489 39.63 34.20 30.59
N LYS A 490 39.71 34.13 31.91
CA LYS A 490 40.19 32.92 32.60
C LYS A 490 39.13 31.83 32.55
N THR A 491 39.54 30.64 32.09
CA THR A 491 38.73 29.42 32.09
C THR A 491 39.39 28.38 33.00
N PRO A 492 38.64 27.38 33.51
CA PRO A 492 39.24 26.30 34.30
C PRO A 492 40.41 25.63 33.56
N GLN A 493 40.28 25.41 32.26
CA GLN A 493 41.26 24.73 31.42
C GLN A 493 42.49 25.59 31.19
N ASN A 494 42.36 26.86 30.82
CA ASN A 494 43.54 27.71 30.64
C ASN A 494 44.26 27.97 31.97
N THR A 495 43.53 27.96 33.09
CA THR A 495 44.11 28.01 34.44
C THR A 495 44.94 26.76 34.75
N LEU A 496 44.46 25.57 34.38
CA LEU A 496 45.24 24.32 34.51
C LEU A 496 46.50 24.35 33.65
N VAL A 497 46.40 24.82 32.39
CA VAL A 497 47.57 24.94 31.50
C VAL A 497 48.63 25.85 32.12
N ILE A 498 48.27 27.05 32.60
CA ILE A 498 49.25 28.01 33.12
C ILE A 498 49.80 27.65 34.52
N SER A 499 49.06 26.86 35.31
CA SER A 499 49.47 26.49 36.68
C SER A 499 50.14 25.12 36.77
N GLN A 500 49.76 24.17 35.92
CA GLN A 500 50.23 22.78 35.96
C GLN A 500 51.01 22.37 34.71
N GLY A 501 50.98 23.17 33.63
CA GLY A 501 51.61 22.82 32.36
C GLY A 501 50.95 21.64 31.64
N SER A 502 49.68 21.35 31.94
CA SER A 502 48.92 20.29 31.26
C SER A 502 48.47 20.73 29.86
N ILE A 503 48.10 19.76 29.02
CA ILE A 503 47.48 20.01 27.71
C ILE A 503 45.97 19.79 27.86
N GLU A 504 45.23 20.88 27.73
CA GLU A 504 43.78 20.87 27.94
C GLU A 504 43.02 21.13 26.65
N SER A 505 41.72 20.84 26.71
CA SER A 505 40.79 21.13 25.63
C SER A 505 39.43 21.45 26.24
N ASP A 506 38.68 22.32 25.61
CA ASP A 506 37.27 22.53 25.92
C ASP A 506 36.55 23.07 24.68
N LYS A 507 35.35 23.60 24.90
CA LYS A 507 34.60 24.39 23.95
C LYS A 507 34.38 25.82 24.45
N TRP A 508 34.21 26.72 23.50
CA TRP A 508 33.91 28.13 23.72
C TRP A 508 32.79 28.55 22.77
N ASN A 509 31.83 29.33 23.24
CA ASN A 509 30.78 29.88 22.39
C ASN A 509 30.97 31.40 22.27
N ASP A 510 30.96 31.91 21.04
CA ASP A 510 31.01 33.34 20.77
C ASP A 510 29.98 33.75 19.69
N ASP A 511 30.06 34.99 19.21
CA ASP A 511 29.17 35.51 18.17
C ASP A 511 29.48 34.99 16.75
N THR A 512 30.41 34.06 16.62
CA THR A 512 30.72 33.34 15.37
C THR A 512 30.43 31.84 15.44
N GLY A 513 30.30 31.26 16.64
CA GLY A 513 29.66 29.96 16.84
C GLY A 513 30.20 29.20 18.04
N GLU A 514 29.94 27.88 18.04
CA GLU A 514 30.61 26.97 18.96
C GLU A 514 31.99 26.60 18.40
N TRP A 515 33.02 26.87 19.19
CA TRP A 515 34.41 26.50 18.92
C TRP A 515 34.82 25.36 19.84
N LYS A 516 35.55 24.39 19.31
CA LYS A 516 36.35 23.47 20.14
C LYS A 516 37.80 23.86 20.04
N TYR A 517 38.49 23.86 21.17
CA TYR A 517 39.88 24.26 21.25
C TYR A 517 40.73 23.27 22.04
N GLY A 518 41.98 23.16 21.64
CA GLY A 518 43.07 22.55 22.39
C GLY A 518 44.09 23.62 22.74
N ILE A 519 44.60 23.60 23.97
CA ILE A 519 45.57 24.57 24.47
C ILE A 519 46.76 23.86 25.11
N ALA A 520 47.95 24.39 24.85
CA ALA A 520 49.20 23.86 25.37
C ALA A 520 50.11 24.99 25.88
N PRO A 521 50.93 24.74 26.92
CA PRO A 521 51.81 25.75 27.49
C PRO A 521 53.02 26.01 26.59
N ILE A 522 53.42 27.28 26.47
CA ILE A 522 54.66 27.71 25.84
C ILE A 522 55.68 27.98 26.93
N PHE A 523 56.82 27.28 26.87
CA PHE A 523 57.91 27.42 27.82
C PHE A 523 59.02 28.32 27.27
N ASN A 524 59.60 29.16 28.13
CA ASN A 524 60.87 29.82 27.83
C ASN A 524 62.06 28.87 28.12
N SER A 525 63.30 29.28 27.83
CA SER A 525 64.47 28.41 28.03
C SER A 525 64.77 28.08 29.50
N ALA A 526 64.14 28.78 30.46
CA ALA A 526 64.23 28.49 31.88
C ALA A 526 63.15 27.49 32.37
N GLY A 527 62.28 27.01 31.48
CA GLY A 527 61.18 26.11 31.82
C GLY A 527 59.97 26.81 32.47
N LYS A 528 59.93 28.15 32.44
CA LYS A 528 58.78 28.94 32.90
C LYS A 528 57.73 29.00 31.80
N ILE A 529 56.45 28.83 32.17
CA ILE A 529 55.31 29.06 31.27
C ILE A 529 55.18 30.56 31.04
N VAL A 530 55.33 30.98 29.80
CA VAL A 530 55.28 32.39 29.37
C VAL A 530 54.15 32.67 28.38
N GLY A 531 53.48 31.62 27.91
CA GLY A 531 52.39 31.73 26.96
C GLY A 531 51.55 30.47 26.86
N VAL A 532 50.50 30.56 26.06
CA VAL A 532 49.63 29.44 25.70
C VAL A 532 49.47 29.46 24.19
N PHE A 533 49.65 28.30 23.54
CA PHE A 533 49.29 28.11 22.15
C PHE A 533 47.92 27.45 22.08
N GLU A 534 47.06 27.96 21.21
CA GLU A 534 45.74 27.40 20.94
C GLU A 534 45.65 26.91 19.50
N ALA A 535 45.05 25.73 19.35
CA ALA A 535 44.52 25.25 18.09
C ALA A 535 43.03 24.99 18.27
N SER A 536 42.20 25.54 17.39
CA SER A 536 40.75 25.53 17.51
C SER A 536 40.07 25.21 16.19
N LYS A 537 38.80 24.80 16.27
CA LYS A 537 37.97 24.50 15.11
C LYS A 537 36.57 24.99 15.36
N ASN A 538 36.03 25.77 14.43
CA ASN A 538 34.63 26.17 14.44
C ASN A 538 33.76 24.95 14.13
N MET A 539 32.80 24.68 14.98
CA MET A 539 31.91 23.53 14.87
C MET A 539 30.70 23.79 13.99
N GLU A 540 30.41 25.03 13.61
CA GLU A 540 29.19 25.37 12.88
C GLU A 540 29.14 24.70 11.50
N GLY A 541 30.23 24.76 10.73
CA GLY A 541 30.31 24.08 9.42
C GLY A 541 30.16 22.55 9.55
N ILE A 542 30.76 21.97 10.59
CA ILE A 542 30.65 20.53 10.89
C ILE A 542 29.22 20.20 11.32
N MET A 543 28.58 21.00 12.18
CA MET A 543 27.21 20.82 12.64
C MET A 543 26.20 20.97 11.50
N ALA A 544 26.41 21.91 10.57
CA ALA A 544 25.60 22.05 9.37
C ALA A 544 25.69 20.79 8.51
N HIS A 545 26.91 20.27 8.27
CA HIS A 545 27.11 19.01 7.56
C HIS A 545 26.47 17.82 8.30
N ARG A 546 26.60 17.77 9.63
CA ARG A 546 25.98 16.77 10.53
C ARG A 546 24.45 16.74 10.34
N ARG A 547 23.80 17.91 10.26
CA ARG A 547 22.35 18.04 10.01
C ARG A 547 21.98 17.58 8.60
N ALA A 548 22.75 17.95 7.58
CA ALA A 548 22.52 17.52 6.20
C ALA A 548 22.64 15.99 6.04
N VAL A 549 23.66 15.38 6.66
CA VAL A 549 23.82 13.92 6.71
C VAL A 549 22.62 13.27 7.40
N GLN A 550 22.19 13.80 8.56
CA GLN A 550 21.02 13.27 9.27
C GLN A 550 19.75 13.35 8.43
N GLN A 551 19.52 14.47 7.73
CA GLN A 551 18.39 14.62 6.81
C GLN A 551 18.46 13.62 5.66
N THR A 552 19.64 13.44 5.05
CA THR A 552 19.86 12.48 3.96
C THR A 552 19.60 11.04 4.42
N VAL A 553 20.09 10.67 5.60
CA VAL A 553 19.82 9.37 6.21
C VAL A 553 18.32 9.18 6.45
N MET A 554 17.63 10.19 7.00
CA MET A 554 16.18 10.14 7.23
C MET A 554 15.40 9.99 5.91
N GLN A 555 15.75 10.75 4.87
CA GLN A 555 15.14 10.65 3.54
C GLN A 555 15.34 9.26 2.94
N ASN A 556 16.55 8.70 3.06
CA ASN A 556 16.83 7.34 2.61
C ASN A 556 16.02 6.30 3.37
N ILE A 557 15.85 6.42 4.69
CA ILE A 557 14.99 5.53 5.49
C ILE A 557 13.54 5.57 4.97
N VAL A 558 13.01 6.75 4.67
CA VAL A 558 11.66 6.91 4.11
C VAL A 558 11.56 6.26 2.73
N LEU A 559 12.54 6.49 1.84
CA LEU A 559 12.61 5.89 0.50
C LEU A 559 12.70 4.36 0.56
N PHE A 560 13.56 3.80 1.40
CA PHE A 560 13.68 2.36 1.60
C PHE A 560 12.39 1.76 2.18
N SER A 561 11.78 2.43 3.15
CA SER A 561 10.48 2.01 3.72
C SER A 561 9.39 1.98 2.65
N ALA A 562 9.32 2.99 1.78
CA ALA A 562 8.39 3.03 0.66
C ALA A 562 8.67 1.93 -0.37
N GLY A 563 9.94 1.68 -0.70
CA GLY A 563 10.37 0.59 -1.59
C GLY A 563 9.96 -0.78 -1.05
N ILE A 564 10.17 -1.03 0.25
CA ILE A 564 9.73 -2.24 0.95
C ILE A 564 8.21 -2.42 0.82
N VAL A 565 7.42 -1.36 1.06
CA VAL A 565 5.96 -1.40 0.89
C VAL A 565 5.57 -1.80 -0.53
N VAL A 566 6.18 -1.22 -1.56
CA VAL A 566 5.88 -1.54 -2.95
C VAL A 566 6.20 -2.99 -3.27
N VAL A 567 7.37 -3.49 -2.84
CA VAL A 567 7.76 -4.90 -3.02
C VAL A 567 6.75 -5.83 -2.34
N PHE A 568 6.34 -5.52 -1.10
CA PHE A 568 5.33 -6.30 -0.38
C PHE A 568 3.96 -6.27 -1.06
N ILE A 569 3.53 -5.13 -1.61
CA ILE A 569 2.28 -5.01 -2.38
C ILE A 569 2.33 -5.88 -3.64
N ILE A 570 3.43 -5.81 -4.41
CA ILE A 570 3.62 -6.62 -5.62
C ILE A 570 3.63 -8.10 -5.27
N MET A 571 4.42 -8.51 -4.27
CA MET A 571 4.48 -9.89 -3.81
C MET A 571 3.10 -10.40 -3.35
N THR A 572 2.38 -9.59 -2.59
CA THR A 572 1.02 -9.91 -2.14
C THR A 572 0.05 -10.05 -3.30
N TYR A 573 0.12 -9.16 -4.29
CA TYR A 573 -0.71 -9.23 -5.49
C TYR A 573 -0.47 -10.52 -6.28
N ILE A 574 0.79 -10.89 -6.49
CA ILE A 574 1.19 -12.13 -7.19
C ILE A 574 0.60 -13.35 -6.47
N LEU A 575 0.82 -13.48 -5.15
CA LEU A 575 0.32 -14.59 -4.34
C LEU A 575 -1.22 -14.66 -4.33
N LEU A 576 -1.91 -13.53 -4.16
CA LEU A 576 -3.37 -13.47 -4.16
C LEU A 576 -4.00 -13.76 -5.53
N SER A 577 -3.26 -13.60 -6.62
CA SER A 577 -3.77 -13.92 -7.95
C SER A 577 -3.97 -15.43 -8.13
N SER A 578 -2.99 -16.23 -7.71
CA SER A 578 -3.05 -17.70 -7.78
C SER A 578 -4.15 -18.26 -6.89
N ILE A 579 -4.28 -17.75 -5.66
CA ILE A 579 -5.35 -18.15 -4.73
C ILE A 579 -6.73 -17.79 -5.29
N ARG A 580 -6.87 -16.63 -5.94
CA ARG A 580 -8.15 -16.23 -6.58
C ARG A 580 -8.53 -17.19 -7.71
N LYS A 581 -7.58 -17.56 -8.59
CA LYS A 581 -7.82 -18.54 -9.66
C LYS A 581 -8.28 -19.89 -9.11
N LEU A 582 -7.64 -20.37 -8.03
CA LEU A 582 -8.04 -21.59 -7.36
C LEU A 582 -9.46 -21.48 -6.80
N ARG A 583 -9.77 -20.42 -6.04
CA ARG A 583 -11.09 -20.17 -5.48
C ARG A 583 -12.19 -20.12 -6.55
N ASP A 584 -11.93 -19.43 -7.65
CA ASP A 584 -12.92 -19.26 -8.73
C ASP A 584 -13.20 -20.60 -9.41
N SER A 585 -12.17 -21.42 -9.63
CA SER A 585 -12.31 -22.78 -10.18
C SER A 585 -13.04 -23.73 -9.24
N VAL A 586 -12.80 -23.66 -7.92
CA VAL A 586 -13.59 -24.36 -6.90
C VAL A 586 -15.06 -23.97 -7.02
N GLY A 587 -15.35 -22.68 -7.24
CA GLY A 587 -16.69 -22.17 -7.48
C GLY A 587 -17.36 -22.75 -8.73
N GLU A 588 -16.62 -22.94 -9.82
CA GLU A 588 -17.15 -23.54 -11.05
C GLU A 588 -17.45 -25.04 -10.90
N ILE A 589 -16.56 -25.79 -10.22
CA ILE A 589 -16.82 -27.19 -9.86
C ILE A 589 -18.08 -27.31 -8.99
N ALA A 590 -18.26 -26.43 -8.00
CA ALA A 590 -19.44 -26.42 -7.14
C ALA A 590 -20.76 -26.13 -7.89
N LYS A 591 -20.70 -25.46 -9.05
CA LYS A 591 -21.85 -25.22 -9.94
C LYS A 591 -22.13 -26.40 -10.88
N GLY A 592 -21.34 -27.47 -10.83
CA GLY A 592 -21.49 -28.65 -11.68
C GLY A 592 -20.66 -28.63 -12.97
N ASN A 593 -19.73 -27.68 -13.13
CA ASN A 593 -18.82 -27.65 -14.28
C ASN A 593 -17.57 -28.51 -14.03
N TRP A 594 -17.74 -29.83 -14.08
CA TRP A 594 -16.74 -30.84 -13.69
C TRP A 594 -15.49 -30.90 -14.60
N ASP A 595 -15.49 -30.20 -15.73
CA ASP A 595 -14.34 -30.12 -16.64
C ASP A 595 -13.42 -28.92 -16.35
N THR A 596 -13.71 -28.17 -15.29
CA THR A 596 -12.88 -27.02 -14.89
C THR A 596 -11.51 -27.49 -14.41
N VAL A 597 -10.44 -26.93 -15.00
CA VAL A 597 -9.05 -27.20 -14.64
C VAL A 597 -8.41 -25.92 -14.10
N VAL A 598 -7.77 -26.02 -12.94
CA VAL A 598 -6.99 -24.93 -12.37
C VAL A 598 -5.59 -24.95 -12.97
N GLN A 599 -5.14 -23.85 -13.55
CA GLN A 599 -3.75 -23.69 -13.99
C GLN A 599 -3.05 -22.64 -13.13
N ILE A 600 -2.17 -23.12 -12.26
CA ILE A 600 -1.29 -22.31 -11.42
C ILE A 600 0.14 -22.59 -11.87
N HIS A 601 0.92 -21.53 -12.13
CA HIS A 601 2.28 -21.64 -12.66
C HIS A 601 3.34 -21.17 -11.65
N THR A 602 3.01 -21.20 -10.37
CA THR A 602 3.95 -20.86 -9.29
C THR A 602 4.80 -22.09 -8.93
N ARG A 603 5.94 -21.88 -8.27
CA ARG A 603 6.81 -22.97 -7.77
C ARG A 603 6.74 -23.05 -6.25
N ASP A 604 5.52 -23.06 -5.74
CA ASP A 604 5.20 -23.01 -4.31
C ASP A 604 4.04 -23.96 -4.00
N GLU A 605 3.67 -24.03 -2.72
CA GLU A 605 2.60 -24.90 -2.21
C GLU A 605 1.22 -24.58 -2.83
N VAL A 606 1.06 -23.39 -3.42
CA VAL A 606 -0.18 -23.03 -4.11
C VAL A 606 -0.31 -23.81 -5.42
N SER A 607 0.80 -24.11 -6.10
CA SER A 607 0.80 -25.00 -7.27
C SER A 607 0.46 -26.43 -6.87
N ASP A 608 1.07 -26.96 -5.80
CA ASP A 608 0.79 -28.31 -5.30
C ASP A 608 -0.69 -28.50 -4.94
N LEU A 609 -1.29 -27.45 -4.36
CA LEU A 609 -2.72 -27.42 -4.05
C LEU A 609 -3.59 -27.39 -5.32
N GLY A 610 -3.18 -26.64 -6.35
CA GLY A 610 -3.82 -26.62 -7.66
C GLY A 610 -3.79 -27.99 -8.34
N ASP A 611 -2.64 -28.66 -8.32
CA ASP A 611 -2.47 -30.00 -8.90
C ASP A 611 -3.30 -31.05 -8.15
N SER A 612 -3.25 -31.03 -6.82
CA SER A 612 -4.06 -31.91 -5.97
C SER A 612 -5.56 -31.71 -6.21
N PHE A 613 -5.99 -30.46 -6.39
CA PHE A 613 -7.38 -30.14 -6.74
C PHE A 613 -7.78 -30.69 -8.12
N ASN A 614 -6.91 -30.57 -9.13
CA ASN A 614 -7.16 -31.12 -10.46
C ASN A 614 -7.30 -32.65 -10.44
N VAL A 615 -6.48 -33.35 -9.65
CA VAL A 615 -6.60 -34.81 -9.45
C VAL A 615 -7.95 -35.16 -8.81
N MET A 616 -8.35 -34.44 -7.77
CA MET A 616 -9.66 -34.64 -7.12
C MET A 616 -10.81 -34.42 -8.11
N ALA A 617 -10.79 -33.31 -8.88
CA ALA A 617 -11.82 -33.00 -9.88
C ALA A 617 -11.92 -34.11 -10.94
N ALA A 618 -10.79 -34.63 -11.42
CA ALA A 618 -10.76 -35.74 -12.36
C ALA A 618 -11.37 -37.03 -11.79
N HIS A 619 -11.09 -37.37 -10.53
CA HIS A 619 -11.70 -38.51 -9.85
C HIS A 619 -13.22 -38.38 -9.67
N ILE A 620 -13.70 -37.19 -9.29
CA ILE A 620 -15.15 -36.93 -9.17
C ILE A 620 -15.83 -37.13 -10.51
N ARG A 621 -15.26 -36.59 -11.60
CA ARG A 621 -15.79 -36.76 -12.96
C ARG A 621 -15.85 -38.23 -13.38
N ASP A 622 -14.78 -39.01 -13.15
CA ASP A 622 -14.78 -40.45 -13.46
C ASP A 622 -15.82 -41.21 -12.63
N TYR A 623 -15.97 -40.87 -11.35
CA TYR A 623 -16.97 -41.48 -10.47
C TYR A 623 -18.41 -41.22 -10.96
N ILE A 624 -18.73 -39.99 -11.35
CA ILE A 624 -20.04 -39.63 -11.93
C ILE A 624 -20.28 -40.41 -13.23
N ALA A 625 -19.30 -40.45 -14.14
CA ALA A 625 -19.42 -41.18 -15.40
C ALA A 625 -19.62 -42.70 -15.19
N ARG A 626 -18.98 -43.28 -14.17
CA ARG A 626 -19.20 -44.68 -13.77
C ARG A 626 -20.61 -44.90 -13.23
N LEU A 627 -21.10 -44.02 -12.37
CA LEU A 627 -22.47 -44.06 -11.84
C LEU A 627 -23.52 -44.02 -12.96
N GLU A 628 -23.34 -43.16 -13.96
CA GLU A 628 -24.23 -43.10 -15.11
C GLU A 628 -24.26 -44.42 -15.90
N LYS A 629 -23.08 -44.98 -16.21
CA LYS A 629 -22.98 -46.29 -16.89
C LYS A 629 -23.61 -47.42 -16.07
N PHE A 630 -23.42 -47.39 -14.75
CA PHE A 630 -24.01 -48.36 -13.83
C PHE A 630 -25.54 -48.28 -13.82
N ASN A 631 -26.09 -47.07 -13.68
CA ASN A 631 -27.54 -46.84 -13.73
C ASN A 631 -28.15 -47.27 -15.07
N GLN A 632 -27.50 -46.98 -16.20
CA GLN A 632 -27.94 -47.44 -17.52
C GLN A 632 -28.00 -48.97 -17.63
N ALA A 633 -27.05 -49.69 -17.01
CA ALA A 633 -27.08 -51.14 -16.96
C ALA A 633 -28.25 -51.65 -16.10
N TYR A 634 -28.50 -51.03 -14.94
CA TYR A 634 -29.61 -51.40 -14.04
C TYR A 634 -30.99 -51.20 -14.67
N TYR A 635 -31.21 -50.14 -15.46
CA TYR A 635 -32.48 -49.92 -16.15
C TYR A 635 -32.85 -51.01 -17.17
N ARG A 636 -31.90 -51.85 -17.61
CA ARG A 636 -32.22 -53.01 -18.46
C ARG A 636 -32.90 -54.15 -17.70
N PHE A 637 -32.77 -54.18 -16.38
CA PHE A 637 -33.34 -55.20 -15.50
C PHE A 637 -34.60 -54.73 -14.75
N VAL A 638 -34.85 -53.41 -14.69
CA VAL A 638 -36.05 -52.81 -14.09
C VAL A 638 -36.80 -51.99 -15.13
N PRO A 639 -37.96 -52.44 -15.64
CA PRO A 639 -38.70 -51.71 -16.65
C PRO A 639 -39.20 -50.36 -16.11
N GLN A 640 -38.66 -49.23 -16.62
CA GLN A 640 -39.13 -47.90 -16.22
C GLN A 640 -40.63 -47.68 -16.47
N GLN A 641 -41.19 -48.37 -17.47
CA GLN A 641 -42.63 -48.33 -17.76
C GLN A 641 -43.46 -48.90 -16.61
N PHE A 642 -42.95 -49.92 -15.90
CA PHE A 642 -43.63 -50.48 -14.73
C PHE A 642 -43.68 -49.49 -13.56
N LEU A 643 -42.62 -48.69 -13.35
CA LEU A 643 -42.63 -47.62 -12.34
C LEU A 643 -43.75 -46.61 -12.60
N ARG A 644 -43.96 -46.25 -13.88
CA ARG A 644 -45.07 -45.37 -14.28
C ARG A 644 -46.44 -45.99 -14.00
N LEU A 645 -46.60 -47.29 -14.25
CA LEU A 645 -47.84 -48.00 -13.92
C LEU A 645 -48.09 -48.00 -12.40
N LEU A 646 -47.06 -48.13 -11.57
CA LEU A 646 -47.16 -47.98 -10.10
C LEU A 646 -47.26 -46.52 -9.60
N HIS A 647 -47.32 -45.54 -10.50
CA HIS A 647 -47.29 -44.11 -10.17
C HIS A 647 -46.05 -43.69 -9.35
N LYS A 648 -44.88 -44.23 -9.70
CA LYS A 648 -43.58 -43.89 -9.09
C LYS A 648 -42.66 -43.20 -10.09
N GLU A 649 -41.98 -42.13 -9.66
CA GLU A 649 -41.03 -41.39 -10.50
C GLU A 649 -39.67 -42.08 -10.58
N THR A 650 -39.21 -42.65 -9.46
CA THR A 650 -37.90 -43.30 -9.35
C THR A 650 -37.99 -44.68 -8.72
N ILE A 651 -36.98 -45.53 -8.98
CA ILE A 651 -36.85 -46.83 -8.30
C ILE A 651 -36.62 -46.67 -6.78
N LEU A 652 -36.15 -45.51 -6.31
CA LEU A 652 -35.93 -45.24 -4.88
C LEU A 652 -37.26 -45.08 -4.11
N ASP A 653 -38.36 -44.80 -4.81
CA ASP A 653 -39.68 -44.59 -4.23
C ASP A 653 -40.49 -45.90 -4.11
N VAL A 654 -39.93 -47.00 -4.63
CA VAL A 654 -40.54 -48.32 -4.65
C VAL A 654 -40.32 -49.01 -3.32
N ARG A 655 -41.40 -49.47 -2.70
CA ARG A 655 -41.41 -50.19 -1.43
C ARG A 655 -42.11 -51.54 -1.59
N LEU A 656 -41.70 -52.52 -0.79
CA LEU A 656 -42.40 -53.81 -0.71
C LEU A 656 -43.87 -53.57 -0.35
N GLY A 657 -44.78 -54.19 -1.11
CA GLY A 657 -46.22 -54.03 -0.93
C GLY A 657 -46.86 -52.86 -1.70
N ASP A 658 -46.08 -52.01 -2.39
CA ASP A 658 -46.64 -51.04 -3.32
C ASP A 658 -47.50 -51.77 -4.37
N GLN A 659 -48.76 -51.36 -4.53
CA GLN A 659 -49.68 -51.94 -5.49
C GLN A 659 -50.68 -50.92 -6.03
N VAL A 660 -51.16 -51.17 -7.25
CA VAL A 660 -52.20 -50.40 -7.92
C VAL A 660 -53.17 -51.35 -8.61
N GLU A 661 -54.47 -51.03 -8.56
CA GLU A 661 -55.50 -51.74 -9.29
C GLU A 661 -55.81 -51.00 -10.58
N GLU A 662 -55.77 -51.70 -11.70
CA GLU A 662 -55.93 -51.13 -13.04
C GLU A 662 -56.77 -52.05 -13.91
N ASN A 663 -57.57 -51.49 -14.81
CA ASN A 663 -58.32 -52.27 -15.79
C ASN A 663 -57.57 -52.28 -17.13
N MET A 664 -56.91 -53.40 -17.44
CA MET A 664 -55.97 -53.47 -18.57
C MET A 664 -56.27 -54.64 -19.50
N SER A 665 -55.86 -54.47 -20.76
CA SER A 665 -55.84 -55.57 -21.73
C SER A 665 -54.57 -56.40 -21.51
N THR A 666 -54.74 -57.67 -21.16
CA THR A 666 -53.66 -58.64 -20.96
C THR A 666 -53.52 -59.52 -22.20
N LEU A 667 -52.35 -59.42 -22.84
CA LEU A 667 -51.95 -60.24 -23.98
C LEU A 667 -51.02 -61.34 -23.49
N VAL A 668 -51.32 -62.60 -23.81
CA VAL A 668 -50.40 -63.73 -23.65
C VAL A 668 -50.12 -64.33 -25.02
N CYS A 669 -48.85 -64.36 -25.40
CA CYS A 669 -48.39 -64.92 -26.66
C CYS A 669 -47.38 -66.03 -26.39
N ASN A 670 -47.55 -67.19 -27.03
CA ASN A 670 -46.60 -68.29 -26.89
C ASN A 670 -46.43 -69.09 -28.20
N ILE A 671 -45.31 -69.80 -28.31
CA ILE A 671 -45.01 -70.67 -29.46
C ILE A 671 -45.68 -72.03 -29.28
N ARG A 672 -46.51 -72.41 -30.25
CA ARG A 672 -47.17 -73.71 -30.27
C ARG A 672 -46.15 -74.83 -30.44
N GLY A 673 -46.27 -75.87 -29.62
CA GLY A 673 -45.40 -77.04 -29.68
C GLY A 673 -43.93 -76.76 -29.32
N PHE A 674 -43.64 -75.64 -28.64
CA PHE A 674 -42.27 -75.24 -28.31
C PHE A 674 -41.46 -76.36 -27.63
N TYR A 675 -42.03 -77.07 -26.66
CA TYR A 675 -41.35 -78.16 -25.95
C TYR A 675 -40.83 -79.25 -26.90
N LEU A 676 -41.60 -79.58 -27.94
CA LEU A 676 -41.19 -80.58 -28.94
C LEU A 676 -40.08 -80.03 -29.84
N MET A 677 -40.16 -78.74 -30.20
CA MET A 677 -39.13 -78.06 -30.97
C MET A 677 -37.82 -77.93 -30.18
N SER A 678 -37.88 -77.53 -28.90
CA SER A 678 -36.71 -77.29 -28.06
C SER A 678 -35.91 -78.55 -27.78
N LYS A 679 -36.53 -79.74 -27.78
CA LYS A 679 -35.84 -81.04 -27.68
C LYS A 679 -34.88 -81.31 -28.83
N ARG A 680 -35.04 -80.63 -29.96
CA ARG A 680 -34.19 -80.78 -31.16
C ARG A 680 -33.05 -79.76 -31.19
N LEU A 681 -32.95 -78.89 -30.19
CA LEU A 681 -31.95 -77.82 -30.11
C LEU A 681 -30.99 -78.08 -28.94
N THR A 682 -29.72 -77.68 -29.08
CA THR A 682 -28.81 -77.60 -27.92
C THR A 682 -29.26 -76.50 -26.95
N PRO A 683 -28.86 -76.52 -25.66
CA PRO A 683 -29.19 -75.46 -24.72
C PRO A 683 -28.82 -74.06 -25.23
N GLU A 684 -27.64 -73.89 -25.83
CA GLU A 684 -27.19 -72.63 -26.42
C GLU A 684 -28.07 -72.20 -27.61
N GLN A 685 -28.36 -73.11 -28.54
CA GLN A 685 -29.25 -72.85 -29.67
C GLN A 685 -30.66 -72.46 -29.20
N ASN A 686 -31.15 -73.09 -28.14
CA ASN A 686 -32.44 -72.78 -27.55
C ASN A 686 -32.44 -71.38 -26.90
N PHE A 687 -31.41 -71.02 -26.13
CA PHE A 687 -31.25 -69.67 -25.58
C PHE A 687 -31.16 -68.59 -26.68
N ASN A 688 -30.35 -68.83 -27.71
CA ASN A 688 -30.21 -67.91 -28.85
C ASN A 688 -31.52 -67.78 -29.62
N PHE A 689 -32.27 -68.88 -29.80
CA PHE A 689 -33.58 -68.86 -30.41
C PHE A 689 -34.57 -68.01 -29.61
N VAL A 690 -34.71 -68.24 -28.30
CA VAL A 690 -35.60 -67.48 -27.43
C VAL A 690 -35.25 -66.00 -27.46
N ASN A 691 -33.98 -65.64 -27.27
CA ASN A 691 -33.54 -64.24 -27.29
C ASN A 691 -33.78 -63.57 -28.66
N SER A 692 -33.51 -64.27 -29.76
CA SER A 692 -33.77 -63.76 -31.12
C SER A 692 -35.26 -63.56 -31.37
N PHE A 693 -36.10 -64.51 -30.93
CA PHE A 693 -37.54 -64.41 -31.00
C PHE A 693 -38.06 -63.21 -30.20
N LEU A 694 -37.72 -63.10 -28.92
CA LEU A 694 -38.15 -62.00 -28.05
C LEU A 694 -37.65 -60.64 -28.58
N LYS A 695 -36.44 -60.58 -29.13
CA LYS A 695 -35.89 -59.37 -29.78
C LYS A 695 -36.71 -58.95 -31.00
N ARG A 696 -37.25 -59.90 -31.77
CA ARG A 696 -38.05 -59.64 -32.98
C ARG A 696 -39.48 -59.21 -32.64
N PHE A 697 -40.14 -59.88 -31.70
CA PHE A 697 -41.56 -59.69 -31.42
C PHE A 697 -41.84 -58.70 -30.28
N GLY A 698 -40.98 -58.63 -29.27
CA GLY A 698 -41.12 -57.71 -28.13
C GLY A 698 -41.26 -56.22 -28.49
N PRO A 699 -40.60 -55.68 -29.55
CA PRO A 699 -40.80 -54.30 -29.98
C PRO A 699 -42.23 -53.94 -30.38
N TYR A 700 -43.03 -54.90 -30.87
CA TYR A 700 -44.42 -54.64 -31.26
C TYR A 700 -45.32 -54.31 -30.06
N ILE A 701 -44.99 -54.85 -28.88
CA ILE A 701 -45.66 -54.48 -27.63
C ILE A 701 -45.43 -53.00 -27.33
N ARG A 702 -44.17 -52.55 -27.35
CA ARG A 702 -43.82 -51.14 -27.08
C ARG A 702 -44.31 -50.18 -28.17
N LYS A 703 -44.32 -50.62 -29.44
CA LYS A 703 -44.84 -49.84 -30.58
C LYS A 703 -46.29 -49.43 -30.36
N HIS A 704 -47.08 -50.32 -29.76
CA HIS A 704 -48.47 -50.09 -29.40
C HIS A 704 -48.64 -49.75 -27.91
N GLN A 705 -47.66 -49.06 -27.30
CA GLN A 705 -47.73 -48.53 -25.93
C GLN A 705 -47.94 -49.57 -24.80
N GLY A 706 -47.80 -50.87 -25.11
CA GLY A 706 -47.83 -51.93 -24.12
C GLY A 706 -46.49 -52.10 -23.40
N THR A 707 -46.54 -52.78 -22.26
CA THR A 707 -45.38 -53.16 -21.46
C THR A 707 -45.29 -54.66 -21.33
N VAL A 708 -44.14 -55.26 -21.66
CA VAL A 708 -43.89 -56.68 -21.37
C VAL A 708 -43.71 -56.82 -19.87
N ASN A 709 -44.62 -57.54 -19.22
CA ASN A 709 -44.55 -57.78 -17.78
C ASN A 709 -43.56 -58.90 -17.45
N LYS A 710 -43.71 -60.06 -18.11
CA LYS A 710 -42.83 -61.22 -17.91
C LYS A 710 -42.68 -62.06 -19.17
N TYR A 711 -41.52 -62.69 -19.32
CA TYR A 711 -41.28 -63.69 -20.35
C TYR A 711 -41.74 -65.07 -19.87
N LEU A 712 -42.39 -65.82 -20.75
CA LEU A 712 -43.00 -67.14 -20.48
C LEU A 712 -42.30 -68.20 -21.33
N GLY A 713 -40.99 -68.36 -21.17
CA GLY A 713 -40.15 -69.15 -22.07
C GLY A 713 -39.93 -68.42 -23.40
N PRO A 714 -40.36 -68.95 -24.57
CA PRO A 714 -40.26 -68.23 -25.84
C PRO A 714 -41.40 -67.21 -26.01
N GLY A 715 -42.41 -67.24 -25.14
CA GLY A 715 -43.55 -66.32 -25.15
C GLY A 715 -43.37 -65.14 -24.22
N PHE A 716 -44.37 -64.27 -24.19
CA PHE A 716 -44.43 -63.15 -23.26
C PHE A 716 -45.87 -62.82 -22.87
N MET A 717 -45.99 -62.25 -21.67
CA MET A 717 -47.18 -61.60 -21.18
C MET A 717 -46.97 -60.08 -21.23
N ALA A 718 -47.91 -59.38 -21.84
CA ALA A 718 -47.88 -57.93 -21.99
C ALA A 718 -49.17 -57.30 -21.48
N LEU A 719 -49.04 -56.08 -20.98
CA LEU A 719 -50.13 -55.28 -20.44
C LEU A 719 -50.28 -54.01 -21.25
N PHE A 720 -51.52 -53.65 -21.51
CA PHE A 720 -51.88 -52.43 -22.23
C PHE A 720 -52.89 -51.65 -21.38
N PRO A 721 -52.52 -50.46 -20.89
CA PRO A 721 -53.48 -49.56 -20.25
C PRO A 721 -54.42 -48.96 -21.30
N GLY A 722 -55.64 -48.59 -20.93
CA GLY A 722 -56.56 -47.87 -21.80
C GLY A 722 -57.52 -48.76 -22.59
N VAL A 723 -57.80 -48.40 -23.85
CA VAL A 723 -58.78 -49.09 -24.73
C VAL A 723 -58.19 -50.37 -25.34
N GLY A 724 -59.03 -51.21 -25.96
CA GLY A 724 -58.61 -52.50 -26.50
C GLY A 724 -57.79 -52.42 -27.79
N ASP A 725 -57.87 -51.28 -28.50
CA ASP A 725 -57.32 -51.09 -29.85
C ASP A 725 -55.80 -51.32 -29.91
N GLU A 726 -55.03 -50.74 -28.99
CA GLU A 726 -53.57 -50.89 -28.97
C GLU A 726 -53.16 -52.35 -28.76
N ALA A 727 -53.81 -53.04 -27.83
CA ALA A 727 -53.53 -54.43 -27.53
C ALA A 727 -53.85 -55.34 -28.72
N LEU A 728 -55.01 -55.11 -29.38
CA LEU A 728 -55.43 -55.89 -30.54
C LEU A 728 -54.53 -55.63 -31.76
N ASN A 729 -54.16 -54.37 -32.01
CA ASN A 729 -53.21 -54.02 -33.07
C ASN A 729 -51.84 -54.66 -32.83
N ALA A 730 -51.38 -54.76 -31.58
CA ALA A 730 -50.16 -55.48 -31.25
C ALA A 730 -50.26 -56.97 -31.60
N CYS A 731 -51.37 -57.64 -31.26
CA CYS A 731 -51.62 -59.03 -31.64
C CYS A 731 -51.57 -59.22 -33.17
N ILE A 732 -52.24 -58.34 -33.91
CA ILE A 732 -52.31 -58.39 -35.38
C ILE A 732 -50.94 -58.20 -36.01
N ASP A 733 -50.17 -57.20 -35.56
CA ASP A 733 -48.83 -56.93 -36.06
C ASP A 733 -47.87 -58.09 -35.73
N ILE A 734 -47.96 -58.70 -34.54
CA ILE A 734 -47.18 -59.90 -34.18
C ILE A 734 -47.49 -61.05 -35.15
N ARG A 735 -48.76 -61.28 -35.50
CA ARG A 735 -49.14 -62.34 -36.44
C ARG A 735 -48.71 -62.05 -37.87
N LYS A 736 -48.76 -60.80 -38.33
CA LYS A 736 -48.22 -60.39 -39.64
C LYS A 736 -46.70 -60.59 -39.68
N GLU A 737 -45.99 -60.15 -38.63
CA GLU A 737 -44.54 -60.32 -38.52
C GLU A 737 -44.15 -61.80 -38.50
N LEU A 738 -44.96 -62.68 -37.87
CA LEU A 738 -44.68 -64.11 -37.84
C LEU A 738 -44.58 -64.71 -39.24
N SER A 739 -45.41 -64.24 -40.19
CA SER A 739 -45.37 -64.70 -41.57
C SER A 739 -44.02 -64.34 -42.22
N ILE A 740 -43.54 -63.12 -41.99
CA ILE A 740 -42.22 -62.65 -42.45
C ILE A 740 -41.09 -63.40 -41.75
N TYR A 741 -41.21 -63.61 -40.44
CA TYR A 741 -40.23 -64.35 -39.65
C TYR A 741 -40.08 -65.79 -40.14
N ASN A 742 -41.18 -66.48 -40.44
CA ASN A 742 -41.14 -67.84 -40.97
C ASN A 742 -40.57 -67.92 -42.39
N MET A 743 -40.75 -66.90 -43.22
CA MET A 743 -40.09 -66.80 -44.53
C MET A 743 -38.57 -66.78 -44.37
N HIS A 744 -38.04 -65.88 -43.53
CA HIS A 744 -36.60 -65.81 -43.24
C HIS A 744 -36.07 -67.10 -42.58
N ARG A 745 -36.86 -67.74 -41.70
CA ARG A 745 -36.50 -69.03 -41.12
C ARG A 745 -36.35 -70.10 -42.19
N GLY A 746 -37.27 -70.15 -43.14
CA GLY A 746 -37.23 -71.07 -44.28
C GLY A 746 -35.98 -70.86 -45.15
N GLU A 747 -35.66 -69.61 -45.50
CA GLU A 747 -34.42 -69.25 -46.22
C GLU A 747 -33.15 -69.67 -45.47
N SER A 748 -33.22 -69.67 -44.13
CA SER A 748 -32.13 -70.08 -43.25
C SER A 748 -32.13 -71.58 -42.90
N GLY A 749 -32.99 -72.39 -43.53
CA GLY A 749 -33.10 -73.83 -43.29
C GLY A 749 -33.76 -74.24 -41.97
N TYR A 750 -34.39 -73.31 -41.25
CA TYR A 750 -35.10 -73.58 -40.00
C TYR A 750 -36.58 -73.89 -40.25
N ALA A 751 -37.14 -74.80 -39.44
CA ALA A 751 -38.57 -75.07 -39.46
C ALA A 751 -39.38 -73.82 -39.06
N PRO A 752 -40.55 -73.58 -39.70
CA PRO A 752 -41.45 -72.51 -39.31
C PRO A 752 -42.02 -72.77 -37.92
N VAL A 753 -42.39 -71.70 -37.23
CA VAL A 753 -43.02 -71.73 -35.90
C VAL A 753 -44.42 -71.11 -35.99
N ASP A 754 -45.31 -71.50 -35.09
CA ASP A 754 -46.66 -70.92 -35.01
C ASP A 754 -46.90 -70.36 -33.60
N LEU A 755 -47.73 -69.32 -33.51
CA LEU A 755 -48.03 -68.59 -32.28
C LEU A 755 -49.50 -68.68 -31.90
N GLY A 756 -49.78 -68.95 -30.62
CA GLY A 756 -51.06 -68.66 -30.01
C GLY A 756 -51.03 -67.28 -29.37
N ILE A 757 -52.07 -66.47 -29.57
CA ILE A 757 -52.25 -65.22 -28.83
C ILE A 757 -53.63 -65.22 -28.17
N GLY A 758 -53.65 -65.14 -26.85
CA GLY A 758 -54.84 -64.88 -26.06
C GLY A 758 -54.84 -63.42 -25.59
N LEU A 759 -55.97 -62.74 -25.74
CA LEU A 759 -56.12 -61.36 -25.31
C LEU A 759 -57.44 -61.20 -24.55
N HIS A 760 -57.37 -60.67 -23.34
CA HIS A 760 -58.52 -60.45 -22.47
C HIS A 760 -58.39 -59.10 -21.77
N LYS A 761 -59.50 -58.42 -21.54
CA LYS A 761 -59.54 -57.17 -20.77
C LYS A 761 -60.30 -57.36 -19.47
N GLY A 762 -59.69 -56.94 -18.36
CA GLY A 762 -60.30 -56.98 -17.04
C GLY A 762 -59.43 -56.35 -15.94
N PRO A 763 -59.98 -56.17 -14.73
CA PRO A 763 -59.26 -55.61 -13.59
C PRO A 763 -58.09 -56.51 -13.16
N LEU A 764 -56.96 -55.89 -12.83
CA LEU A 764 -55.78 -56.56 -12.28
C LEU A 764 -55.06 -55.70 -11.26
N ARG A 765 -54.35 -56.34 -10.31
CA ARG A 765 -53.46 -55.64 -9.39
C ARG A 765 -52.01 -55.85 -9.75
N LEU A 766 -51.33 -54.75 -10.07
CA LEU A 766 -49.89 -54.66 -10.29
C LEU A 766 -49.24 -54.30 -8.97
N GLY A 767 -48.18 -55.01 -8.57
CA GLY A 767 -47.51 -54.69 -7.31
C GLY A 767 -46.10 -55.24 -7.20
N ILE A 768 -45.45 -54.81 -6.12
CA ILE A 768 -44.14 -55.29 -5.70
C ILE A 768 -44.32 -56.37 -4.64
N ILE A 769 -43.84 -57.56 -4.95
CA ILE A 769 -43.84 -58.71 -4.04
C ILE A 769 -42.39 -59.18 -3.80
N GLY A 770 -42.19 -59.99 -2.76
CA GLY A 770 -40.87 -60.54 -2.43
C GLY A 770 -40.51 -60.32 -0.95
N GLU A 771 -39.22 -60.13 -0.69
CA GLU A 771 -38.63 -59.85 0.62
C GLU A 771 -37.62 -58.70 0.54
N GLU A 772 -37.07 -58.21 1.65
CA GLU A 772 -36.28 -56.98 1.69
C GLU A 772 -35.09 -56.94 0.72
N GLN A 773 -34.49 -58.09 0.39
CA GLN A 773 -33.32 -58.20 -0.49
C GLN A 773 -33.66 -58.55 -1.94
N ARG A 774 -34.89 -59.00 -2.22
CA ARG A 774 -35.36 -59.40 -3.55
C ARG A 774 -36.80 -58.99 -3.77
N LEU A 775 -36.95 -57.89 -4.49
CA LEU A 775 -38.23 -57.36 -4.96
C LEU A 775 -38.48 -57.81 -6.40
N GLU A 776 -39.71 -58.24 -6.68
CA GLU A 776 -40.17 -58.63 -8.01
C GLU A 776 -41.49 -57.92 -8.32
N ASN A 777 -41.60 -57.39 -9.53
CA ASN A 777 -42.87 -56.88 -10.03
C ASN A 777 -43.76 -58.06 -10.42
N ASN A 778 -44.98 -58.11 -9.90
CA ASN A 778 -45.92 -59.17 -10.25
C ASN A 778 -47.34 -58.63 -10.41
N ILE A 779 -48.18 -59.47 -11.02
CA ILE A 779 -49.60 -59.23 -11.23
C ILE A 779 -50.37 -60.32 -10.52
N ILE A 780 -51.38 -59.93 -9.76
CA ILE A 780 -52.32 -60.85 -9.12
C ILE A 780 -53.70 -60.54 -9.69
N SER A 781 -54.23 -61.44 -10.53
CA SER A 781 -55.59 -61.35 -11.09
C SER A 781 -56.02 -62.65 -11.77
N ASP A 782 -57.28 -63.03 -11.59
CA ASP A 782 -57.92 -64.13 -12.33
C ASP A 782 -58.04 -63.81 -13.83
N HIS A 783 -58.16 -62.53 -14.20
CA HIS A 783 -58.20 -62.07 -15.60
C HIS A 783 -56.89 -62.34 -16.35
N VAL A 784 -55.75 -62.37 -15.64
CA VAL A 784 -54.44 -62.72 -16.22
C VAL A 784 -54.33 -64.23 -16.48
N ASN A 785 -54.85 -65.04 -15.56
CA ASN A 785 -54.96 -66.47 -15.75
C ASN A 785 -55.87 -66.79 -16.93
N LEU A 786 -56.96 -66.02 -17.10
CA LEU A 786 -57.84 -66.15 -18.24
C LEU A 786 -57.12 -65.88 -19.58
N ALA A 787 -56.35 -64.80 -19.71
CA ALA A 787 -55.58 -64.54 -20.93
C ALA A 787 -54.61 -65.69 -21.27
N THR A 788 -54.01 -66.32 -20.25
CA THR A 788 -53.15 -67.50 -20.42
C THR A 788 -53.92 -68.72 -20.88
N LEU A 789 -55.15 -68.92 -20.39
CA LEU A 789 -56.04 -69.98 -20.84
C LEU A 789 -56.49 -69.76 -22.30
N LEU A 790 -56.84 -68.52 -22.66
CA LEU A 790 -57.19 -68.16 -24.04
C LEU A 790 -56.07 -68.51 -25.01
N GLU A 791 -54.81 -68.19 -24.67
CA GLU A 791 -53.65 -68.54 -25.50
C GLU A 791 -53.60 -70.05 -25.77
N LYS A 792 -53.80 -70.89 -24.76
CA LYS A 792 -53.85 -72.35 -24.91
C LYS A 792 -55.00 -72.82 -25.79
N LEU A 793 -56.18 -72.20 -25.64
CA LEU A 793 -57.39 -72.53 -26.42
C LEU A 793 -57.24 -72.18 -27.91
N THR A 794 -56.29 -71.33 -28.29
CA THR A 794 -56.06 -70.99 -29.70
C THR A 794 -55.73 -72.22 -30.54
N ALA A 795 -55.01 -73.22 -29.98
CA ALA A 795 -54.58 -74.41 -30.70
C ALA A 795 -55.70 -75.39 -31.06
N PRO A 796 -56.57 -75.84 -30.13
CA PRO A 796 -57.71 -76.69 -30.46
C PRO A 796 -58.75 -75.96 -31.33
N LEU A 797 -58.97 -74.66 -31.12
CA LEU A 797 -59.90 -73.87 -31.92
C LEU A 797 -59.33 -73.45 -33.29
N GLY A 798 -58.02 -73.59 -33.51
CA GLY A 798 -57.34 -73.15 -34.73
C GLY A 798 -57.41 -71.64 -34.99
N ALA A 799 -57.71 -70.86 -33.97
CA ALA A 799 -57.67 -69.40 -34.02
C ALA A 799 -56.24 -68.92 -33.85
N SER A 800 -55.84 -67.82 -34.49
CA SER A 800 -54.50 -67.24 -34.30
C SER A 800 -54.45 -66.27 -33.13
N ILE A 801 -55.54 -65.52 -32.96
CA ILE A 801 -55.76 -64.57 -31.89
C ILE A 801 -57.16 -64.86 -31.35
N LEU A 802 -57.26 -65.19 -30.07
CA LEU A 802 -58.53 -65.32 -29.36
C LEU A 802 -58.74 -64.11 -28.45
N ILE A 803 -59.92 -63.51 -28.56
CA ILE A 803 -60.36 -62.42 -27.70
C ILE A 803 -61.68 -62.76 -27.03
N THR A 804 -61.92 -62.21 -25.84
CA THR A 804 -63.22 -62.20 -25.17
C THR A 804 -64.09 -61.05 -25.68
N ASP A 805 -65.39 -61.13 -25.43
CA ASP A 805 -66.34 -60.02 -25.49
C ASP A 805 -65.84 -58.74 -24.80
N SER A 806 -65.24 -58.85 -23.62
CA SER A 806 -64.70 -57.69 -22.89
C SER A 806 -63.64 -56.90 -23.68
N VAL A 807 -62.91 -57.55 -24.59
CA VAL A 807 -61.99 -56.87 -25.50
C VAL A 807 -62.78 -56.15 -26.58
N VAL A 808 -63.74 -56.83 -27.21
CA VAL A 808 -64.59 -56.27 -28.29
C VAL A 808 -65.35 -55.03 -27.81
N GLU A 809 -65.95 -55.09 -26.61
CA GLU A 809 -66.65 -53.96 -25.98
C GLU A 809 -65.73 -52.77 -25.68
N SER A 810 -64.44 -53.04 -25.53
CA SER A 810 -63.43 -52.02 -25.23
C SER A 810 -62.74 -51.42 -26.46
N LEU A 811 -63.06 -51.92 -27.67
CA LEU A 811 -62.56 -51.36 -28.91
C LEU A 811 -63.30 -50.05 -29.24
N THR A 812 -62.57 -49.09 -29.78
CA THR A 812 -63.13 -47.80 -30.20
C THR A 812 -64.08 -47.96 -31.38
N ASP A 813 -63.71 -48.81 -32.35
CA ASP A 813 -64.56 -49.23 -33.46
C ASP A 813 -64.28 -50.72 -33.78
N ALA A 814 -65.12 -51.61 -33.28
CA ALA A 814 -64.98 -53.04 -33.53
C ALA A 814 -65.09 -53.37 -35.04
N SER A 815 -65.84 -52.60 -35.83
CA SER A 815 -66.05 -52.88 -37.26
C SER A 815 -64.79 -52.65 -38.11
N ALA A 816 -63.80 -51.93 -37.57
CA ALA A 816 -62.49 -51.74 -38.20
C ALA A 816 -61.62 -53.01 -38.22
N PHE A 817 -62.00 -54.05 -37.47
CA PHE A 817 -61.24 -55.29 -37.33
C PHE A 817 -61.92 -56.50 -37.99
N GLN A 818 -61.11 -57.40 -38.54
CA GLN A 818 -61.61 -58.66 -39.13
C GLN A 818 -61.58 -59.79 -38.10
N TYR A 819 -62.76 -60.09 -37.56
CA TYR A 819 -62.98 -61.17 -36.60
C TYR A 819 -64.30 -61.91 -36.88
N ARG A 820 -64.45 -63.08 -36.26
CA ARG A 820 -65.69 -63.86 -36.27
C ARG A 820 -66.05 -64.39 -34.88
N ASN A 821 -67.34 -64.49 -34.61
CA ASN A 821 -67.88 -65.03 -33.37
C ASN A 821 -67.70 -66.57 -33.31
N LEU A 822 -67.02 -67.07 -32.28
CA LEU A 822 -66.86 -68.51 -32.03
C LEU A 822 -67.91 -69.08 -31.09
N GLY A 823 -68.78 -68.26 -30.48
CA GLY A 823 -69.83 -68.67 -29.56
C GLY A 823 -69.38 -68.74 -28.11
N LEU A 824 -70.24 -69.35 -27.28
CA LEU A 824 -69.98 -69.62 -25.87
C LEU A 824 -69.11 -70.87 -25.73
N ILE A 825 -67.94 -70.74 -25.12
CA ILE A 825 -66.95 -71.80 -24.99
C ILE A 825 -66.65 -72.01 -23.50
N ARG A 826 -66.69 -73.27 -23.06
CA ARG A 826 -66.27 -73.68 -21.71
C ARG A 826 -65.03 -74.54 -21.80
N ALA A 827 -64.03 -74.18 -21.02
CA ALA A 827 -62.79 -74.93 -20.89
C ALA A 827 -62.63 -75.46 -19.47
N GLU A 828 -61.78 -76.48 -19.31
CA GLU A 828 -61.45 -77.03 -18.00
C GLU A 828 -60.85 -75.93 -17.09
N GLY A 829 -61.42 -75.78 -15.90
CA GLY A 829 -61.02 -74.74 -14.93
C GLY A 829 -61.84 -73.44 -14.98
N LEU A 830 -62.85 -73.33 -15.86
CA LEU A 830 -63.81 -72.21 -15.86
C LEU A 830 -65.17 -72.64 -15.30
N GLU A 831 -65.69 -71.86 -14.34
CA GLU A 831 -67.05 -72.04 -13.81
C GLU A 831 -68.11 -71.59 -14.83
N GLU A 832 -67.90 -70.43 -15.47
CA GLU A 832 -68.81 -69.84 -16.46
C GLU A 832 -68.27 -69.95 -17.90
N PRO A 833 -69.15 -70.15 -18.92
CA PRO A 833 -68.74 -70.15 -20.32
C PRO A 833 -68.39 -68.74 -20.81
N LEU A 834 -67.42 -68.65 -21.72
CA LEU A 834 -66.92 -67.38 -22.24
C LEU A 834 -67.35 -67.17 -23.69
N HIS A 835 -67.71 -65.93 -24.02
CA HIS A 835 -67.96 -65.55 -25.39
C HIS A 835 -66.63 -65.21 -26.08
N LEU A 836 -66.20 -66.06 -27.02
CA LEU A 836 -64.91 -65.92 -27.70
C LEU A 836 -65.05 -65.52 -29.17
N TYR A 837 -64.06 -64.78 -29.66
CA TYR A 837 -63.93 -64.38 -31.05
C TYR A 837 -62.55 -64.75 -31.61
N ASP A 838 -62.53 -65.21 -32.86
CA ASP A 838 -61.31 -65.47 -33.64
C ASP A 838 -61.01 -64.24 -34.47
N VAL A 839 -59.91 -63.54 -34.15
CA VAL A 839 -59.44 -62.40 -34.93
C VAL A 839 -58.45 -62.90 -35.97
N TYR A 840 -58.85 -62.87 -37.23
CA TYR A 840 -58.09 -63.45 -38.35
C TYR A 840 -57.45 -62.38 -39.26
N GLN A 841 -57.54 -61.10 -38.91
CA GLN A 841 -56.92 -60.01 -39.67
C GLN A 841 -55.40 -60.15 -39.84
N GLY A 842 -54.74 -60.73 -38.84
CA GLY A 842 -53.30 -61.00 -38.84
C GLY A 842 -52.90 -62.34 -39.48
N ASP A 843 -53.86 -63.16 -39.94
CA ASP A 843 -53.58 -64.40 -40.64
C ASP A 843 -52.99 -64.14 -42.04
N PRO A 844 -52.24 -65.11 -42.62
CA PRO A 844 -51.84 -65.05 -44.02
C PRO A 844 -53.03 -64.79 -44.94
N ASP A 845 -52.82 -64.02 -46.03
CA ASP A 845 -53.88 -63.56 -46.93
C ASP A 845 -54.78 -64.70 -47.44
N THR A 846 -54.21 -65.89 -47.67
CA THR A 846 -54.93 -67.09 -48.10
C THR A 846 -55.92 -67.60 -47.06
N ILE A 847 -55.56 -67.60 -45.78
CA ILE A 847 -56.42 -68.03 -44.68
C ILE A 847 -57.45 -66.94 -44.37
N ARG A 848 -57.02 -65.68 -44.33
CA ARG A 848 -57.87 -64.52 -44.05
C ARG A 848 -59.02 -64.41 -45.06
N ALA A 849 -58.74 -64.54 -46.35
CA ALA A 849 -59.76 -64.50 -47.40
C ALA A 849 -60.78 -65.65 -47.30
N LEU A 850 -60.33 -66.86 -46.92
CA LEU A 850 -61.22 -68.00 -46.71
C LEU A 850 -62.13 -67.81 -45.50
N LYS A 851 -61.58 -67.35 -44.36
CA LYS A 851 -62.37 -67.05 -43.15
C LYS A 851 -63.36 -65.91 -43.37
N GLU A 852 -62.98 -64.85 -44.09
CA GLU A 852 -63.89 -63.76 -44.45
C GLU A 852 -65.06 -64.27 -45.30
N LYS A 853 -64.77 -65.08 -46.33
CA LYS A 853 -65.78 -65.65 -47.21
C LYS A 853 -66.77 -66.57 -46.48
N THR A 854 -66.30 -67.31 -45.48
CA THR A 854 -67.14 -68.25 -44.72
C THR A 854 -67.73 -67.66 -43.44
N LYS A 855 -67.36 -66.42 -43.04
CA LYS A 855 -67.73 -65.80 -41.76
C LYS A 855 -69.22 -65.87 -41.48
N ALA A 856 -70.05 -65.29 -42.34
CA ALA A 856 -71.49 -65.19 -42.11
C ALA A 856 -72.13 -66.57 -41.88
N ARG A 857 -71.69 -67.57 -42.65
CA ARG A 857 -72.21 -68.94 -42.54
C ARG A 857 -71.66 -69.69 -41.31
N PHE A 858 -70.43 -69.39 -40.92
CA PHE A 858 -69.85 -69.93 -39.69
C PHE A 858 -70.58 -69.39 -38.45
N GLU A 859 -70.83 -68.08 -38.40
CA GLU A 859 -71.55 -67.44 -37.29
C GLU A 859 -73.02 -67.88 -37.23
N GLU A 860 -73.67 -68.05 -38.37
CA GLU A 860 -75.00 -68.68 -38.46
C GLU A 860 -74.99 -70.11 -37.90
N ALA A 861 -73.98 -70.92 -38.26
CA ALA A 861 -73.84 -72.29 -37.77
C ALA A 861 -73.62 -72.33 -36.25
N VAL A 862 -72.83 -71.41 -35.70
CA VAL A 862 -72.66 -71.24 -34.25
C VAL A 862 -74.00 -70.88 -33.59
N MET A 863 -74.75 -69.92 -34.12
CA MET A 863 -76.06 -69.56 -33.56
C MET A 863 -77.03 -70.76 -33.54
N LEU A 864 -77.08 -71.53 -34.65
CA LEU A 864 -77.90 -72.75 -34.74
C LEU A 864 -77.48 -73.80 -33.71
N TYR A 865 -76.17 -73.96 -33.48
CA TYR A 865 -75.64 -74.83 -32.44
C TYR A 865 -76.09 -74.38 -31.05
N GLN A 866 -75.96 -73.08 -30.74
CA GLN A 866 -76.31 -72.54 -29.43
C GLN A 866 -77.79 -72.74 -29.08
N VAL A 867 -78.69 -72.63 -30.05
CA VAL A 867 -80.14 -72.88 -29.84
C VAL A 867 -80.52 -74.38 -29.91
N GLY A 868 -79.55 -75.28 -30.04
CA GLY A 868 -79.77 -76.73 -30.02
C GLY A 868 -80.20 -77.35 -31.35
N ARG A 869 -80.11 -76.61 -32.47
CA ARG A 869 -80.44 -77.11 -33.82
C ARG A 869 -79.24 -77.80 -34.45
N PHE A 870 -78.80 -78.92 -33.86
CA PHE A 870 -77.54 -79.59 -34.23
C PHE A 870 -77.47 -80.09 -35.67
N TYR A 871 -78.58 -80.58 -36.24
CA TYR A 871 -78.60 -81.00 -37.64
C TYR A 871 -78.33 -79.82 -38.59
N ASP A 872 -79.03 -78.69 -38.39
CA ASP A 872 -78.87 -77.50 -39.21
C ASP A 872 -77.49 -76.86 -39.03
N ALA A 873 -77.00 -76.83 -37.78
CA ALA A 873 -75.65 -76.37 -37.46
C ALA A 873 -74.59 -77.26 -38.15
N ARG A 874 -74.73 -78.59 -38.09
CA ARG A 874 -73.83 -79.55 -38.75
C ARG A 874 -73.77 -79.32 -40.26
N GLU A 875 -74.93 -79.17 -40.92
CA GLU A 875 -74.98 -78.89 -42.36
C GLU A 875 -74.36 -77.52 -42.70
N ALA A 876 -74.57 -76.50 -41.87
CA ALA A 876 -73.96 -75.19 -42.05
C ALA A 876 -72.43 -75.23 -41.88
N PHE A 877 -71.90 -75.92 -40.86
CA PHE A 877 -70.46 -76.14 -40.68
C PHE A 877 -69.85 -76.99 -41.79
N LEU A 878 -70.56 -78.01 -42.30
CA LEU A 878 -70.09 -78.79 -43.45
C LEU A 878 -69.87 -77.90 -44.68
N MET A 879 -70.74 -76.93 -44.91
CA MET A 879 -70.58 -75.96 -46.01
C MET A 879 -69.40 -75.01 -45.78
N VAL A 880 -69.12 -74.64 -44.54
CA VAL A 880 -67.88 -73.92 -44.19
C VAL A 880 -66.67 -74.79 -44.51
N ILE A 881 -66.64 -76.06 -44.08
CA ILE A 881 -65.53 -77.00 -44.31
C ILE A 881 -65.31 -77.26 -45.81
N LYS A 882 -66.38 -77.34 -46.61
CA LYS A 882 -66.26 -77.47 -48.08
C LYS A 882 -65.49 -76.32 -48.72
N GLN A 883 -65.65 -75.10 -48.20
CA GLN A 883 -64.97 -73.90 -48.69
C GLN A 883 -63.61 -73.68 -48.03
N ASN A 884 -63.50 -73.95 -46.72
CA ASN A 884 -62.30 -73.84 -45.92
C ASN A 884 -62.02 -75.16 -45.19
N ARG A 885 -61.38 -76.11 -45.88
CA ARG A 885 -61.14 -77.46 -45.35
C ARG A 885 -60.27 -77.51 -44.11
N GLN A 886 -59.48 -76.46 -43.85
CA GLN A 886 -58.52 -76.40 -42.75
C GLN A 886 -59.08 -75.65 -41.51
N ASP A 887 -60.35 -75.25 -41.53
CA ASP A 887 -60.99 -74.55 -40.43
C ASP A 887 -61.25 -75.48 -39.23
N LYS A 888 -60.33 -75.49 -38.26
CA LYS A 888 -60.42 -76.39 -37.11
C LYS A 888 -61.64 -76.13 -36.24
N ALA A 889 -62.03 -74.87 -36.04
CA ALA A 889 -63.24 -74.55 -35.27
C ALA A 889 -64.47 -75.15 -35.96
N ALA A 890 -64.57 -75.02 -37.29
CA ALA A 890 -65.70 -75.60 -38.02
C ALA A 890 -65.70 -77.13 -37.98
N GLN A 891 -64.52 -77.76 -38.06
CA GLN A 891 -64.37 -79.22 -37.93
C GLN A 891 -64.79 -79.70 -36.53
N LEU A 892 -64.35 -79.01 -35.48
CA LEU A 892 -64.70 -79.32 -34.10
C LEU A 892 -66.20 -79.20 -33.90
N TYR A 893 -66.78 -78.07 -34.28
CA TYR A 893 -68.23 -77.88 -34.20
C TYR A 893 -69.00 -78.90 -35.03
N PHE A 894 -68.56 -79.23 -36.25
CA PHE A 894 -69.19 -80.26 -37.08
C PHE A 894 -69.22 -81.62 -36.36
N TYR A 895 -68.10 -82.04 -35.78
CA TYR A 895 -68.00 -83.30 -35.04
C TYR A 895 -68.93 -83.32 -33.81
N VAL A 896 -68.90 -82.24 -33.01
CA VAL A 896 -69.72 -82.12 -31.81
C VAL A 896 -71.22 -82.04 -32.15
N CYS A 897 -71.59 -81.34 -33.23
CA CYS A 897 -72.97 -81.32 -33.71
C CYS A 897 -73.43 -82.71 -34.16
N ASP A 898 -72.58 -83.47 -34.84
CA ASP A 898 -72.91 -84.83 -35.28
C ASP A 898 -73.09 -85.78 -34.09
N GLU A 899 -72.24 -85.67 -33.08
CA GLU A 899 -72.35 -86.41 -31.82
C GLU A 899 -73.67 -86.11 -31.10
N TYR A 900 -74.01 -84.82 -30.90
CA TYR A 900 -75.25 -84.44 -30.23
C TYR A 900 -76.50 -84.73 -31.06
N PHE A 901 -76.40 -84.70 -32.39
CA PHE A 901 -77.50 -85.14 -33.26
C PHE A 901 -77.80 -86.64 -33.09
N GLN A 902 -76.78 -87.48 -32.90
CA GLN A 902 -76.93 -88.92 -32.74
C GLN A 902 -77.30 -89.36 -31.32
N SER A 903 -76.72 -88.72 -30.30
CA SER A 903 -76.81 -89.14 -28.89
C SER A 903 -77.77 -88.29 -28.04
N GLY A 904 -78.22 -87.13 -28.55
CA GLY A 904 -79.00 -86.15 -27.80
C GLY A 904 -78.13 -85.30 -26.86
N THR A 905 -78.71 -84.22 -26.30
CA THR A 905 -78.03 -83.36 -25.31
C THR A 905 -78.43 -83.72 -23.88
N THR A 906 -77.71 -83.14 -22.91
CA THR A 906 -78.20 -83.07 -21.52
C THR A 906 -79.50 -82.28 -21.44
N LYS A 907 -80.31 -82.51 -20.39
CA LYS A 907 -81.58 -81.78 -20.14
C LYS A 907 -81.39 -80.27 -19.99
N ASP A 908 -80.18 -79.83 -19.65
CA ASP A 908 -79.82 -78.44 -19.33
C ASP A 908 -78.89 -77.86 -20.41
N TRP A 909 -79.26 -77.97 -21.68
CA TRP A 909 -78.49 -77.40 -22.79
C TRP A 909 -78.37 -75.88 -22.67
N ASN A 910 -77.14 -75.38 -22.56
CA ASN A 910 -76.84 -73.96 -22.34
C ASN A 910 -76.08 -73.32 -23.51
N GLY A 911 -76.08 -73.94 -24.69
CA GLY A 911 -75.48 -73.39 -25.91
C GLY A 911 -73.95 -73.32 -25.91
N THR A 912 -73.27 -74.08 -25.06
CA THR A 912 -71.83 -73.96 -24.85
C THR A 912 -71.04 -75.08 -25.52
N LEU A 913 -69.95 -74.73 -26.21
CA LEU A 913 -68.95 -75.69 -26.70
C LEU A 913 -67.92 -76.00 -25.60
N SER A 914 -67.88 -77.25 -25.16
CA SER A 914 -66.84 -77.73 -24.24
C SER A 914 -65.57 -78.08 -25.01
N VAL A 915 -64.44 -77.48 -24.62
CA VAL A 915 -63.11 -77.73 -25.22
C VAL A 915 -62.15 -78.17 -24.13
N SER A 916 -61.62 -79.38 -24.26
CA SER A 916 -60.57 -79.96 -23.40
C SER A 916 -59.20 -79.90 -24.04
#